data_AF-M4DEJ0-F1
#
_entry.id   AF-M4DEJ0-F1
#
_cell.length_a   1.000
_cell.length_b   1.000
_cell.length_c   1.000
_cell.angle_alpha   90.00
_cell.angle_beta   90.00
_cell.angle_gamma   90.00
#
_symmetry.space_group_name_H-M   'P 1'
#
loop_
_entity.id
_entity.type
_entity.pdbx_description
1 polymer ?
#
loop_
_entity_poly.entity_id
_entity_poly.type
_entity_poly.pdbx_seq_one_letter_code
_entity_poly.pdbx_strand_id
1 'polypeptide(L)'
;MNKYRQVLYKGHLSEMYVPYMDPSEDWYFITYLDCGEFGCGQSAVSLEPYTDCPADAVFFDGTFAGQDGTPTNISKAMCIFEKIAGDIMWRHTEAEVPGLEVRPDVSLVARMVTTVGNYDYIVDYEFKPSGAIKMEVGLTGVLEVKPVEYVHTSEIKEDDIHGTIVADNTVGVNHDHFVTYRLDLDIDGTENSFVRTELVTKRTPKSVKTPRKSYWTTNRKTVKTEAEARVKLGLRAEELMVVNPIKTPTASLSRAVFCKKRKEKKGSFFSQETMAKKRDRIINTQPFITDDASVASSRKRSKVPKTHQQQEKLIEAGISSKIMKVALAQQKEIADEENAERNPSGAVFAAAAAKTAEEEQRILEEEDEKDDDIDAFDGNFEEDDSYHQEEINEDDEKLFESFFVKDAPRQRTLADIIIKKIKDNDADLAEEERPDPELDPKVTKLYKGVAKIMSEYTIGKMPKAFVLITKMERWEDVLYLTEPEKWSPNAMYQATRIFAHHLKNSQIQRFYSYVLLPRVREDIRKNKRLHFALYQALKKSLYKPSAFNKGILFPLCKSGTCSLREAVIIGSILEKCSIPMLHSCVALLNLAEMEYCGTTSYFIKTLLEKKYCMPYRVLDALVAHFMRFVDEIRVMPVIWHQSLLTFVQRYKYELLKEDKEHFQTLLKRQRHHLVTPEILRELQVTTINNPIKEDRFDIPEVPMEED
;
A
#
# COMPACT_ATOMS: atom_id res chain seq x y z
N MET A 1 24.10 -42.55 2.42
CA MET A 1 23.48 -42.49 1.07
C MET A 1 22.49 -41.35 1.07
N ASN A 2 22.67 -40.35 0.22
CA ASN A 2 21.68 -39.28 0.06
C ASN A 2 20.44 -39.88 -0.58
N LYS A 3 19.37 -40.03 0.22
CA LYS A 3 18.08 -40.48 -0.27
C LYS A 3 17.40 -39.28 -0.94
N TYR A 4 17.33 -39.31 -2.27
CA TYR A 4 16.56 -38.30 -3.01
C TYR A 4 15.08 -38.45 -2.69
N ARG A 5 14.42 -37.31 -2.51
CA ARG A 5 12.99 -37.22 -2.21
C ARG A 5 12.33 -36.43 -3.33
N GLN A 6 11.36 -37.04 -3.98
CA GLN A 6 10.57 -36.35 -5.01
C GLN A 6 9.62 -35.36 -4.33
N VAL A 7 9.52 -34.15 -4.86
CA VAL A 7 8.72 -33.05 -4.31
C VAL A 7 7.87 -32.40 -5.40
N LEU A 8 8.49 -32.03 -6.52
CA LEU A 8 7.85 -31.39 -7.67
C LEU A 8 8.36 -32.08 -8.93
N TYR A 9 7.46 -32.62 -9.75
CA TYR A 9 7.81 -33.21 -11.05
C TYR A 9 8.00 -32.13 -12.10
N LYS A 10 7.10 -31.15 -12.14
CA LYS A 10 7.17 -30.03 -13.09
C LYS A 10 6.60 -28.75 -12.47
N GLY A 11 7.33 -27.65 -12.58
CA GLY A 11 6.83 -26.31 -12.26
C GLY A 11 7.23 -25.36 -13.37
N HIS A 12 6.30 -24.54 -13.83
CA HIS A 12 6.60 -23.50 -14.82
C HIS A 12 5.63 -22.33 -14.74
N LEU A 13 6.11 -21.19 -15.19
CA LEU A 13 5.27 -20.06 -15.56
C LEU A 13 4.39 -20.49 -16.75
N SER A 14 3.08 -20.50 -16.53
CA SER A 14 2.12 -21.01 -17.49
C SER A 14 1.58 -19.92 -18.40
N GLU A 15 1.32 -18.73 -17.86
CA GLU A 15 0.86 -17.57 -18.63
C GLU A 15 1.11 -16.27 -17.87
N MET A 16 1.29 -15.18 -18.62
CA MET A 16 1.25 -13.80 -18.13
C MET A 16 0.23 -13.02 -18.93
N TYR A 17 -0.85 -12.60 -18.28
CA TYR A 17 -1.91 -11.82 -18.88
C TYR A 17 -1.75 -10.35 -18.52
N VAL A 18 -1.58 -9.48 -19.53
CA VAL A 18 -1.26 -8.06 -19.35
C VAL A 18 -2.28 -7.18 -20.08
N PRO A 19 -3.41 -6.84 -19.42
CA PRO A 19 -4.42 -5.94 -20.00
C PRO A 19 -4.06 -4.47 -19.77
N TYR A 20 -4.08 -3.68 -20.85
CA TYR A 20 -3.95 -2.23 -20.78
C TYR A 20 -5.31 -1.56 -20.56
N MET A 21 -5.34 -0.54 -19.70
CA MET A 21 -6.56 0.04 -19.13
C MET A 21 -6.92 1.40 -19.76
N ASP A 22 -6.81 1.51 -21.08
CA ASP A 22 -7.17 2.73 -21.84
C ASP A 22 -8.32 2.40 -22.83
N PRO A 23 -9.49 3.06 -22.72
CA PRO A 23 -10.66 2.80 -23.54
C PRO A 23 -10.63 3.46 -24.93
N SER A 24 -9.57 4.21 -25.27
CA SER A 24 -9.44 4.82 -26.59
C SER A 24 -9.33 3.76 -27.69
N GLU A 25 -9.72 4.15 -28.91
CA GLU A 25 -9.85 3.24 -30.06
C GLU A 25 -8.57 2.45 -30.35
N ASP A 26 -7.40 3.06 -30.16
CA ASP A 26 -6.11 2.42 -30.42
C ASP A 26 -5.62 1.50 -29.28
N TRP A 27 -6.25 1.55 -28.09
CA TRP A 27 -5.75 0.87 -26.88
C TRP A 27 -6.73 -0.10 -26.23
N TYR A 28 -8.05 0.03 -26.44
CA TYR A 28 -9.06 -0.73 -25.70
C TYR A 28 -8.94 -2.26 -25.85
N PHE A 29 -8.31 -2.71 -26.93
CA PHE A 29 -8.10 -4.12 -27.24
C PHE A 29 -6.69 -4.62 -26.89
N ILE A 30 -5.78 -3.73 -26.47
CA ILE A 30 -4.39 -4.10 -26.19
C ILE A 30 -4.35 -4.94 -24.93
N THR A 31 -4.02 -6.21 -25.13
CA THR A 31 -3.94 -7.21 -24.07
C THR A 31 -3.01 -8.30 -24.54
N TYR A 32 -1.94 -8.54 -23.78
CA TYR A 32 -0.93 -9.52 -24.15
C TYR A 32 -1.04 -10.80 -23.32
N LEU A 33 -0.74 -11.92 -23.97
CA LEU A 33 -0.52 -13.21 -23.34
C LEU A 33 0.96 -13.57 -23.51
N ASP A 34 1.84 -12.97 -22.71
CA ASP A 34 3.28 -12.92 -23.02
C ASP A 34 3.91 -14.31 -23.19
N CYS A 35 3.51 -15.28 -22.36
CA CYS A 35 4.05 -16.62 -22.49
C CYS A 35 3.36 -17.42 -23.59
N GLY A 36 2.05 -17.22 -23.81
CA GLY A 36 1.30 -17.90 -24.87
C GLY A 36 1.61 -17.41 -26.28
N GLU A 37 1.86 -16.11 -26.45
CA GLU A 37 2.09 -15.45 -27.74
C GLU A 37 3.57 -15.38 -28.12
N PHE A 38 4.45 -15.02 -27.17
CA PHE A 38 5.88 -14.82 -27.44
C PHE A 38 6.77 -15.94 -26.89
N GLY A 39 6.29 -16.73 -25.94
CA GLY A 39 7.04 -17.81 -25.35
C GLY A 39 8.14 -17.32 -24.41
N CYS A 40 7.83 -17.28 -23.11
CA CYS A 40 8.76 -16.83 -22.06
C CYS A 40 10.11 -17.58 -22.02
N GLY A 41 10.15 -18.86 -22.43
CA GLY A 41 11.40 -19.61 -22.55
C GLY A 41 12.22 -19.26 -23.80
N GLN A 42 11.56 -19.06 -24.94
CA GLN A 42 12.23 -18.66 -26.19
C GLN A 42 12.73 -17.21 -26.12
N SER A 43 12.03 -16.37 -25.36
CA SER A 43 12.39 -14.98 -25.08
C SER A 43 13.38 -14.83 -23.92
N ALA A 44 13.94 -15.94 -23.42
CA ALA A 44 14.98 -15.89 -22.39
C ALA A 44 16.25 -15.23 -22.93
N VAL A 45 16.91 -14.43 -22.08
CA VAL A 45 18.14 -13.72 -22.44
C VAL A 45 19.33 -14.22 -21.63
N SER A 46 20.54 -14.06 -22.17
CA SER A 46 21.77 -14.43 -21.48
C SER A 46 21.96 -13.55 -20.25
N LEU A 47 22.15 -14.16 -19.08
CA LEU A 47 22.36 -13.44 -17.83
C LEU A 47 23.79 -12.89 -17.75
N GLU A 48 23.93 -11.68 -17.23
CA GLU A 48 25.21 -11.02 -17.02
C GLU A 48 25.77 -11.32 -15.61
N PRO A 49 26.94 -12.00 -15.51
CA PRO A 49 27.55 -12.31 -14.22
C PRO A 49 27.81 -11.08 -13.38
N TYR A 50 27.70 -11.22 -12.05
CA TYR A 50 27.89 -10.16 -11.05
C TYR A 50 26.86 -9.03 -11.05
N THR A 51 26.10 -8.87 -12.14
CA THR A 51 25.05 -7.85 -12.28
C THR A 51 23.67 -8.47 -12.08
N ASP A 52 23.31 -9.47 -12.90
CA ASP A 52 22.02 -10.15 -12.81
C ASP A 52 21.99 -11.23 -11.73
N CYS A 53 23.15 -11.84 -11.46
CA CYS A 53 23.33 -12.88 -10.45
C CYS A 53 24.57 -12.60 -9.60
N PRO A 54 24.58 -13.01 -8.31
CA PRO A 54 25.72 -12.78 -7.42
C PRO A 54 26.96 -13.59 -7.84
N ALA A 55 28.10 -13.27 -7.22
CA ALA A 55 29.40 -13.84 -7.57
C ALA A 55 29.50 -15.36 -7.38
N ASP A 56 28.70 -15.93 -6.47
CA ASP A 56 28.63 -17.36 -6.16
C ASP A 56 27.61 -18.12 -7.04
N ALA A 57 27.01 -17.45 -8.02
CA ALA A 57 26.03 -18.06 -8.90
C ALA A 57 26.65 -19.06 -9.87
N VAL A 58 25.95 -20.18 -10.07
CA VAL A 58 26.24 -21.19 -11.09
C VAL A 58 25.29 -20.97 -12.26
N PHE A 59 25.84 -20.81 -13.46
CA PHE A 59 25.08 -20.58 -14.68
C PHE A 59 24.84 -21.86 -15.46
N PHE A 60 23.72 -21.93 -16.15
CA PHE A 60 23.35 -23.02 -17.03
C PHE A 60 22.90 -22.47 -18.38
N ASP A 61 23.31 -23.15 -19.44
CA ASP A 61 22.84 -22.86 -20.79
C ASP A 61 21.45 -23.46 -21.00
N GLY A 62 20.64 -22.80 -21.83
CA GLY A 62 19.32 -23.25 -22.22
C GLY A 62 19.27 -23.61 -23.70
N THR A 63 18.65 -24.74 -24.04
CA THR A 63 18.38 -25.12 -25.44
C THR A 63 16.89 -25.00 -25.72
N PHE A 64 16.54 -24.26 -26.76
CA PHE A 64 15.15 -24.00 -27.17
C PHE A 64 14.95 -24.35 -28.64
N ALA A 65 13.70 -24.58 -29.05
CA ALA A 65 13.36 -24.78 -30.46
C ALA A 65 13.24 -23.42 -31.15
N GLY A 66 14.00 -23.21 -32.23
CA GLY A 66 13.88 -22.08 -33.15
C GLY A 66 12.62 -22.17 -34.02
N GLN A 67 12.35 -21.13 -34.81
CA GLN A 67 11.16 -21.05 -35.67
C GLN A 67 11.07 -22.17 -36.71
N ASP A 68 12.21 -22.68 -37.17
CA ASP A 68 12.34 -23.80 -38.09
C ASP A 68 12.44 -25.17 -37.38
N GLY A 69 12.29 -25.19 -36.05
CA GLY A 69 12.44 -26.37 -35.20
C GLY A 69 13.89 -26.75 -34.90
N THR A 70 14.88 -25.98 -35.34
CA THR A 70 16.29 -26.24 -35.01
C THR A 70 16.60 -25.90 -33.56
N PRO A 71 17.46 -26.68 -32.86
CA PRO A 71 17.85 -26.36 -31.50
C PRO A 71 18.74 -25.11 -31.47
N THR A 72 18.29 -24.08 -30.77
CA THR A 72 19.03 -22.84 -30.51
C THR A 72 19.53 -22.84 -29.07
N ASN A 73 20.80 -22.55 -28.86
CA ASN A 73 21.42 -22.50 -27.54
C ASN A 73 21.56 -21.04 -27.07
N ILE A 74 21.16 -20.80 -25.83
CA ILE A 74 21.31 -19.54 -25.11
C ILE A 74 22.29 -19.79 -23.96
N SER A 75 23.47 -19.19 -24.05
CA SER A 75 24.47 -19.31 -22.97
C SER A 75 24.00 -18.59 -21.72
N LYS A 76 24.28 -19.13 -20.53
CA LYS A 76 23.90 -18.50 -19.23
C LYS A 76 22.42 -18.12 -19.14
N ALA A 77 21.52 -18.94 -19.70
CA ALA A 77 20.08 -18.67 -19.73
C ALA A 77 19.43 -18.67 -18.33
N MET A 78 20.01 -19.41 -17.38
CA MET A 78 19.57 -19.43 -15.99
C MET A 78 20.75 -19.47 -15.03
N CYS A 79 20.53 -19.00 -13.80
CA CYS A 79 21.52 -19.08 -12.73
C CYS A 79 20.91 -19.64 -11.44
N ILE A 80 21.72 -20.34 -10.65
CA ILE A 80 21.35 -20.83 -9.32
C ILE A 80 22.35 -20.28 -8.31
N PHE A 81 21.86 -19.72 -7.20
CA PHE A 81 22.69 -19.12 -6.15
C PHE A 81 22.04 -19.19 -4.78
N GLU A 82 22.84 -18.97 -3.73
CA GLU A 82 22.35 -18.84 -2.36
C GLU A 82 22.04 -17.38 -2.04
N LYS A 83 20.87 -17.14 -1.44
CA LYS A 83 20.42 -15.81 -1.03
C LYS A 83 20.36 -15.74 0.48
N ILE A 84 21.19 -14.85 1.04
CA ILE A 84 21.24 -14.54 2.47
C ILE A 84 20.65 -13.14 2.66
N ALA A 85 19.39 -13.06 3.09
CA ALA A 85 18.68 -11.79 3.28
C ALA A 85 18.94 -11.14 4.65
N GLY A 86 19.74 -11.77 5.51
CA GLY A 86 19.91 -11.37 6.92
C GLY A 86 18.74 -11.79 7.83
N ASP A 87 17.80 -12.58 7.30
CA ASP A 87 16.67 -13.11 8.05
C ASP A 87 17.08 -14.29 8.95
N ILE A 88 16.38 -14.44 10.08
CA ILE A 88 16.59 -15.53 11.05
C ILE A 88 15.56 -16.63 10.76
N MET A 89 16.01 -17.83 10.38
CA MET A 89 15.12 -18.98 10.15
C MET A 89 14.53 -19.48 11.47
N TRP A 90 15.39 -19.63 12.48
CA TRP A 90 14.99 -20.10 13.80
C TRP A 90 15.95 -19.58 14.85
N ARG A 91 15.39 -19.11 15.96
CA ARG A 91 16.14 -18.67 17.14
C ARG A 91 15.38 -19.08 18.38
N HIS A 92 16.10 -19.62 19.36
CA HIS A 92 15.53 -19.93 20.66
C HIS A 92 16.55 -19.65 21.77
N THR A 93 16.03 -19.15 22.88
CA THR A 93 16.75 -18.96 24.14
C THR A 93 15.81 -19.41 25.23
N GLU A 94 16.22 -20.41 25.99
CA GLU A 94 15.44 -20.93 27.13
C GLU A 94 16.01 -20.32 28.41
N ALA A 95 15.13 -19.91 29.34
CA ALA A 95 15.54 -19.22 30.56
C ALA A 95 16.33 -20.14 31.51
N GLU A 96 16.02 -21.44 31.49
CA GLU A 96 16.58 -22.44 32.41
C GLU A 96 17.68 -23.31 31.78
N VAL A 97 17.95 -23.18 30.47
CA VAL A 97 19.02 -23.89 29.77
C VAL A 97 20.04 -22.90 29.24
N PRO A 98 21.29 -22.92 29.71
CA PRO A 98 22.33 -22.02 29.23
C PRO A 98 22.66 -22.33 27.76
N GLY A 99 22.37 -21.38 26.87
CA GLY A 99 22.70 -21.48 25.46
C GLY A 99 21.79 -20.60 24.59
N LEU A 100 22.35 -20.09 23.50
CA LEU A 100 21.61 -19.44 22.42
C LEU A 100 21.78 -20.29 21.17
N GLU A 101 20.67 -20.72 20.57
CA GLU A 101 20.71 -21.36 19.26
C GLU A 101 20.08 -20.43 18.21
N VAL A 102 20.81 -20.18 17.12
CA VAL A 102 20.37 -19.35 15.99
C VAL A 102 20.73 -20.05 14.69
N ARG A 103 19.81 -20.05 13.72
CA ARG A 103 20.03 -20.52 12.36
C ARG A 103 19.64 -19.43 11.36
N PRO A 104 20.52 -19.03 10.44
CA PRO A 104 20.19 -18.05 9.40
C PRO A 104 19.20 -18.65 8.38
N ASP A 105 18.35 -17.82 7.79
CA ASP A 105 17.51 -18.20 6.65
C ASP A 105 18.31 -18.01 5.35
N VAL A 106 18.81 -19.13 4.82
CA VAL A 106 19.55 -19.19 3.55
C VAL A 106 18.65 -19.87 2.53
N SER A 107 18.26 -19.13 1.49
CA SER A 107 17.38 -19.66 0.45
C SER A 107 18.16 -19.97 -0.82
N LEU A 108 17.84 -21.08 -1.49
CA LEU A 108 18.38 -21.39 -2.81
C LEU A 108 17.49 -20.75 -3.88
N VAL A 109 18.04 -19.94 -4.77
CA VAL A 109 17.29 -19.24 -5.82
C VAL A 109 17.68 -19.77 -7.18
N ALA A 110 16.71 -20.15 -7.99
CA ALA A 110 16.87 -20.39 -9.43
C ALA A 110 16.23 -19.22 -10.20
N ARG A 111 17.03 -18.51 -10.99
CA ARG A 111 16.64 -17.29 -11.72
C ARG A 111 16.75 -17.47 -13.23
N MET A 112 15.78 -16.91 -13.94
CA MET A 112 15.79 -16.71 -15.39
C MET A 112 15.27 -15.30 -15.69
N VAL A 113 15.81 -14.64 -16.71
CA VAL A 113 15.29 -13.36 -17.21
C VAL A 113 14.74 -13.59 -18.61
N THR A 114 13.54 -13.09 -18.86
CA THR A 114 12.89 -13.14 -20.18
C THR A 114 12.46 -11.76 -20.59
N THR A 115 12.81 -11.36 -21.81
CA THR A 115 12.51 -10.04 -22.35
C THR A 115 11.41 -10.20 -23.39
N VAL A 116 10.21 -9.72 -23.08
CA VAL A 116 9.05 -9.78 -23.97
C VAL A 116 8.68 -8.36 -24.37
N GLY A 117 8.97 -8.03 -25.64
CA GLY A 117 8.78 -6.69 -26.17
C GLY A 117 9.57 -5.66 -25.36
N ASN A 118 8.84 -4.80 -24.67
CA ASN A 118 9.36 -3.70 -23.87
C ASN A 118 9.68 -4.08 -22.41
N TYR A 119 9.20 -5.21 -21.91
CA TYR A 119 9.38 -5.64 -20.52
C TYR A 119 10.47 -6.71 -20.34
N ASP A 120 11.18 -6.61 -19.21
CA ASP A 120 12.06 -7.66 -18.71
C ASP A 120 11.46 -8.27 -17.44
N TYR A 121 11.20 -9.57 -17.49
CA TYR A 121 10.66 -10.35 -16.39
C TYR A 121 11.75 -11.19 -15.72
N ILE A 122 12.04 -10.86 -14.46
CA ILE A 122 12.99 -11.61 -13.62
C ILE A 122 12.20 -12.69 -12.89
N VAL A 123 12.27 -13.94 -13.35
CA VAL A 123 11.53 -15.07 -12.78
C VAL A 123 12.43 -15.81 -11.79
N ASP A 124 12.09 -15.70 -10.50
CA ASP A 124 12.79 -16.35 -9.39
C ASP A 124 11.95 -17.47 -8.76
N TYR A 125 12.54 -18.65 -8.66
CA TYR A 125 12.10 -19.73 -7.77
C TYR A 125 13.00 -19.77 -6.54
N GLU A 126 12.49 -19.28 -5.41
CA GLU A 126 13.18 -19.24 -4.12
C GLU A 126 12.75 -20.45 -3.26
N PHE A 127 13.67 -21.37 -3.02
CA PHE A 127 13.49 -22.55 -2.20
C PHE A 127 14.03 -22.30 -0.79
N LYS A 128 13.14 -22.36 0.20
CA LYS A 128 13.49 -22.14 1.60
C LYS A 128 13.80 -23.45 2.34
N PRO A 129 14.71 -23.45 3.32
CA PRO A 129 14.96 -24.62 4.17
C PRO A 129 13.72 -25.06 4.96
N SER A 130 12.75 -24.16 5.17
CA SER A 130 11.43 -24.47 5.74
C SER A 130 10.54 -25.32 4.83
N GLY A 131 10.99 -25.68 3.62
CA GLY A 131 10.20 -26.40 2.62
C GLY A 131 9.22 -25.53 1.85
N ALA A 132 9.26 -24.21 2.02
CA ALA A 132 8.44 -23.28 1.24
C ALA A 132 9.08 -23.01 -0.12
N ILE A 133 8.25 -23.02 -1.17
CA ILE A 133 8.63 -22.59 -2.52
C ILE A 133 7.98 -21.24 -2.77
N LYS A 134 8.80 -20.21 -2.93
CA LYS A 134 8.35 -18.85 -3.22
C LYS A 134 8.66 -18.53 -4.67
N MET A 135 7.61 -18.31 -5.45
CA MET A 135 7.70 -17.84 -6.83
C MET A 135 7.57 -16.33 -6.83
N GLU A 136 8.51 -15.65 -7.49
CA GLU A 136 8.59 -14.21 -7.55
C GLU A 136 8.89 -13.77 -8.98
N VAL A 137 8.19 -12.74 -9.46
CA VAL A 137 8.48 -12.11 -10.74
C VAL A 137 8.82 -10.65 -10.47
N GLY A 138 10.03 -10.24 -10.85
CA GLY A 138 10.42 -8.85 -10.95
C GLY A 138 9.97 -8.30 -12.30
N LEU A 139 9.35 -7.11 -12.30
CA LEU A 139 8.94 -6.40 -13.51
C LEU A 139 9.90 -5.20 -13.68
N THR A 140 10.67 -5.18 -14.75
CA THR A 140 11.55 -4.07 -15.15
C THR A 140 11.47 -3.88 -16.66
N GLY A 141 12.32 -3.03 -17.24
CA GLY A 141 12.31 -2.72 -18.66
C GLY A 141 11.73 -1.33 -18.93
N VAL A 142 11.17 -1.15 -20.12
CA VAL A 142 10.63 0.11 -20.63
C VAL A 142 9.11 0.04 -20.64
N LEU A 143 8.42 1.08 -20.17
CA LEU A 143 6.95 1.13 -20.22
C LEU A 143 6.48 1.27 -21.67
N GLU A 144 5.39 0.58 -22.02
CA GLU A 144 4.66 0.87 -23.26
C GLU A 144 3.96 2.22 -23.10
N VAL A 145 4.15 3.11 -24.09
CA VAL A 145 3.74 4.51 -23.99
C VAL A 145 2.81 4.92 -25.11
N LYS A 146 1.95 5.87 -24.80
CA LYS A 146 1.01 6.50 -25.73
C LYS A 146 1.35 7.99 -25.88
N PRO A 147 1.32 8.54 -27.11
CA PRO A 147 1.46 9.97 -27.31
C PRO A 147 0.22 10.71 -26.79
N VAL A 148 0.44 11.85 -26.13
CA VAL A 148 -0.62 12.74 -25.63
C VAL A 148 -0.27 14.19 -25.91
N GLU A 149 -1.27 15.07 -26.00
CA GLU A 149 -1.05 16.50 -26.23
C GLU A 149 -0.52 17.25 -25.00
N TYR A 150 -0.50 16.59 -23.84
CA TYR A 150 -0.13 17.17 -22.55
C TYR A 150 1.37 17.15 -22.30
N VAL A 151 1.91 18.25 -21.79
CA VAL A 151 3.30 18.34 -21.34
C VAL A 151 3.39 18.28 -19.80
N HIS A 152 2.39 18.83 -19.11
CA HIS A 152 2.36 18.85 -17.66
C HIS A 152 1.11 18.25 -17.05
N THR A 153 1.26 17.61 -15.88
CA THR A 153 0.14 16.98 -15.16
C THR A 153 -0.98 17.96 -14.80
N SER A 154 -0.67 19.26 -14.71
CA SER A 154 -1.65 20.33 -14.45
C SER A 154 -2.58 20.62 -15.63
N GLU A 155 -2.22 20.19 -16.85
CA GLU A 155 -2.99 20.43 -18.09
C GLU A 155 -4.04 19.34 -18.32
N ILE A 156 -3.92 18.22 -17.60
CA ILE A 156 -4.81 17.08 -17.68
C ILE A 156 -6.16 17.44 -17.03
N LYS A 157 -7.26 17.30 -17.78
CA LYS A 157 -8.60 17.33 -17.18
C LYS A 157 -8.93 15.95 -16.59
N GLU A 158 -9.77 15.92 -15.55
CA GLU A 158 -10.27 14.65 -15.01
C GLU A 158 -10.85 13.81 -16.16
N ASP A 159 -10.41 12.55 -16.24
CA ASP A 159 -10.76 11.54 -17.27
C ASP A 159 -10.10 11.65 -18.66
N ASP A 160 -9.20 12.62 -18.92
CA ASP A 160 -8.55 12.76 -20.25
C ASP A 160 -7.38 11.78 -20.49
N ILE A 161 -6.78 11.20 -19.44
CA ILE A 161 -5.70 10.22 -19.58
C ILE A 161 -5.92 8.98 -18.69
N HIS A 162 -5.53 7.82 -19.21
CA HIS A 162 -5.61 6.53 -18.52
C HIS A 162 -4.22 5.97 -18.21
N GLY A 163 -3.38 6.83 -17.62
CA GLY A 163 -1.97 6.55 -17.43
C GLY A 163 -1.27 7.61 -16.59
N THR A 164 0.07 7.54 -16.53
CA THR A 164 0.92 8.55 -15.90
C THR A 164 1.82 9.20 -16.95
N ILE A 165 1.93 10.53 -16.96
CA ILE A 165 2.89 11.23 -17.85
C ILE A 165 4.31 10.85 -17.43
N VAL A 166 5.07 10.26 -18.36
CA VAL A 166 6.46 9.79 -18.13
C VAL A 166 7.50 10.67 -18.83
N ALA A 167 7.10 11.40 -19.87
CA ALA A 167 7.88 12.42 -20.55
C ALA A 167 6.94 13.42 -21.23
N ASP A 168 7.49 14.52 -21.77
CA ASP A 168 6.72 15.48 -22.56
C ASP A 168 5.94 14.74 -23.65
N ASN A 169 4.64 15.03 -23.74
CA ASN A 169 3.73 14.42 -24.71
C ASN A 169 3.63 12.89 -24.65
N THR A 170 4.01 12.27 -23.51
CA THR A 170 4.14 10.82 -23.41
C THR A 170 3.51 10.29 -22.11
N VAL A 171 2.51 9.43 -22.24
CA VAL A 171 1.86 8.78 -21.09
C VAL A 171 2.16 7.28 -21.07
N GLY A 172 2.61 6.76 -19.93
CA GLY A 172 2.65 5.33 -19.66
C GLY A 172 1.26 4.85 -19.27
N VAL A 173 0.67 3.97 -20.08
CA VAL A 173 -0.72 3.53 -19.90
C VAL A 173 -0.82 2.59 -18.71
N ASN A 174 -1.88 2.74 -17.91
CA ASN A 174 -2.14 1.87 -16.76
C ASN A 174 -2.37 0.43 -17.22
N HIS A 175 -1.75 -0.55 -16.57
CA HIS A 175 -1.94 -1.97 -16.87
C HIS A 175 -1.54 -2.82 -15.65
N ASP A 176 -1.98 -4.08 -15.66
CA ASP A 176 -1.69 -5.07 -14.62
C ASP A 176 -0.95 -6.26 -15.20
N HIS A 177 -0.18 -6.98 -14.37
CA HIS A 177 0.47 -8.24 -14.76
C HIS A 177 -0.10 -9.41 -13.97
N PHE A 178 -0.91 -10.24 -14.63
CA PHE A 178 -1.49 -11.45 -14.03
C PHE A 178 -0.65 -12.68 -14.35
N VAL A 179 0.20 -13.05 -13.40
CA VAL A 179 1.13 -14.18 -13.52
C VAL A 179 0.49 -15.48 -13.04
N THR A 180 0.46 -16.50 -13.90
CA THR A 180 -0.10 -17.83 -13.62
C THR A 180 0.97 -18.90 -13.64
N TYR A 181 1.02 -19.74 -12.60
CA TYR A 181 1.95 -20.87 -12.51
C TYR A 181 1.20 -22.20 -12.56
N ARG A 182 1.82 -23.19 -13.20
CA ARG A 182 1.40 -24.59 -13.14
C ARG A 182 2.43 -25.40 -12.38
N LEU A 183 1.99 -26.01 -11.29
CA LEU A 183 2.79 -26.88 -10.44
C LEU A 183 2.22 -28.29 -10.44
N ASP A 184 3.08 -29.26 -10.73
CA ASP A 184 2.80 -30.69 -10.74
C ASP A 184 3.63 -31.34 -9.62
N LEU A 185 2.99 -31.51 -8.46
CA LEU A 185 3.63 -31.90 -7.21
C LEU A 185 3.55 -33.41 -7.02
N ASP A 186 4.72 -34.01 -6.77
CA ASP A 186 4.90 -35.45 -6.55
C ASP A 186 5.60 -35.67 -5.21
N ILE A 187 5.00 -35.17 -4.13
CA ILE A 187 5.53 -35.27 -2.77
C ILE A 187 5.58 -36.75 -2.39
N ASP A 188 6.77 -37.33 -2.33
CA ASP A 188 7.00 -38.76 -2.09
C ASP A 188 6.23 -39.69 -3.05
N GLY A 189 5.99 -39.24 -4.29
CA GLY A 189 5.27 -39.95 -5.34
C GLY A 189 3.96 -39.26 -5.75
N THR A 190 3.23 -39.87 -6.67
CA THR A 190 2.06 -39.28 -7.37
C THR A 190 0.76 -39.34 -6.58
N GLU A 191 0.71 -40.12 -5.50
CA GLU A 191 -0.48 -40.28 -4.64
C GLU A 191 -0.59 -39.08 -3.69
N ASN A 192 -0.83 -37.89 -4.24
CA ASN A 192 -0.94 -36.64 -3.50
C ASN A 192 -2.40 -36.20 -3.36
N SER A 193 -2.70 -35.44 -2.32
CA SER A 193 -4.03 -34.93 -2.00
C SER A 193 -3.95 -33.45 -1.63
N PHE A 194 -4.89 -32.66 -2.15
CA PHE A 194 -5.01 -31.25 -1.79
C PHE A 194 -5.90 -31.10 -0.54
N VAL A 195 -5.37 -30.46 0.49
CA VAL A 195 -6.01 -30.29 1.80
C VAL A 195 -6.13 -28.82 2.11
N ARG A 196 -7.36 -28.38 2.41
CA ARG A 196 -7.66 -27.05 2.93
C ARG A 196 -7.73 -27.10 4.44
N THR A 197 -7.08 -26.15 5.09
CA THR A 197 -7.11 -26.03 6.54
C THR A 197 -7.58 -24.65 6.93
N GLU A 198 -8.72 -24.62 7.62
CA GLU A 198 -9.34 -23.40 8.12
C GLU A 198 -9.10 -23.29 9.62
N LEU A 199 -8.71 -22.11 10.09
CA LEU A 199 -8.70 -21.79 11.51
C LEU A 199 -10.13 -21.47 11.95
N VAL A 200 -10.64 -22.22 12.92
CA VAL A 200 -12.00 -22.06 13.45
C VAL A 200 -11.99 -21.95 14.96
N THR A 201 -12.75 -20.99 15.48
CA THR A 201 -12.98 -20.85 16.92
C THR A 201 -14.02 -21.86 17.37
N LYS A 202 -13.68 -22.74 18.32
CA LYS A 202 -14.63 -23.63 19.00
C LYS A 202 -14.85 -23.16 20.43
N ARG A 203 -16.09 -23.31 20.90
CA ARG A 203 -16.42 -23.12 22.32
C ARG A 203 -16.14 -24.39 23.10
N THR A 204 -15.62 -24.21 24.30
CA THR A 204 -15.38 -25.34 25.20
C THR A 204 -16.71 -25.98 25.60
N PRO A 205 -16.84 -27.32 25.47
CA PRO A 205 -18.04 -28.02 25.93
C PRO A 205 -18.29 -27.78 27.43
N LYS A 206 -19.55 -27.61 27.82
CA LYS A 206 -19.94 -27.41 29.23
C LYS A 206 -19.54 -28.57 30.16
N SER A 207 -19.20 -29.73 29.60
CA SER A 207 -18.74 -30.91 30.33
C SER A 207 -17.27 -30.82 30.78
N VAL A 208 -16.47 -29.93 30.18
CA VAL A 208 -15.04 -29.77 30.51
C VAL A 208 -14.89 -28.64 31.54
N LYS A 209 -14.46 -28.97 32.76
CA LYS A 209 -14.17 -27.97 33.80
C LYS A 209 -12.85 -27.25 33.50
N THR A 210 -12.92 -26.19 32.70
CA THR A 210 -11.80 -25.28 32.45
C THR A 210 -12.27 -23.82 32.45
N PRO A 211 -11.47 -22.87 32.96
CA PRO A 211 -11.80 -21.45 32.89
C PRO A 211 -11.79 -20.90 31.44
N ARG A 212 -11.15 -21.60 30.49
CA ARG A 212 -11.09 -21.20 29.08
C ARG A 212 -12.40 -21.53 28.36
N LYS A 213 -13.15 -20.50 27.94
CA LYS A 213 -14.48 -20.64 27.31
C LYS A 213 -14.45 -20.87 25.79
N SER A 214 -13.37 -20.49 25.13
CA SER A 214 -13.15 -20.68 23.68
C SER A 214 -11.68 -20.98 23.39
N TYR A 215 -11.45 -21.66 22.27
CA TYR A 215 -10.12 -21.95 21.74
C TYR A 215 -10.17 -22.03 20.22
N TRP A 216 -9.05 -21.73 19.57
CA TRP A 216 -8.92 -21.94 18.13
C TRP A 216 -8.52 -23.39 17.84
N THR A 217 -9.01 -23.93 16.74
CA THR A 217 -8.61 -25.24 16.22
C THR A 217 -8.57 -25.19 14.71
N THR A 218 -8.02 -26.22 14.08
CA THR A 218 -7.96 -26.31 12.62
C THR A 218 -8.99 -27.30 12.09
N ASN A 219 -9.83 -26.88 11.17
CA ASN A 219 -10.70 -27.76 10.39
C ASN A 219 -9.99 -28.14 9.09
N ARG A 220 -9.65 -29.42 8.92
CA ARG A 220 -8.96 -29.92 7.72
C ARG A 220 -9.95 -30.61 6.79
N LYS A 221 -10.03 -30.15 5.54
CA LYS A 221 -10.88 -30.71 4.49
C LYS A 221 -10.02 -31.13 3.30
N THR A 222 -9.97 -32.42 3.03
CA THR A 222 -9.38 -32.94 1.78
C THR A 222 -10.34 -32.69 0.63
N VAL A 223 -9.83 -32.04 -0.40
CA VAL A 223 -10.57 -31.70 -1.62
C VAL A 223 -10.53 -32.89 -2.58
N LYS A 224 -11.68 -33.25 -3.14
CA LYS A 224 -11.79 -34.45 -4.00
C LYS A 224 -11.82 -34.14 -5.49
N THR A 225 -12.20 -32.92 -5.87
CA THR A 225 -12.33 -32.51 -7.28
C THR A 225 -11.69 -31.15 -7.53
N GLU A 226 -11.28 -30.89 -8.77
CA GLU A 226 -10.71 -29.60 -9.16
C GLU A 226 -11.68 -28.43 -8.96
N ALA A 227 -12.99 -28.66 -9.15
CA ALA A 227 -14.02 -27.65 -8.92
C ALA A 227 -14.08 -27.23 -7.45
N GLU A 228 -14.00 -28.19 -6.53
CA GLU A 228 -13.88 -27.94 -5.10
C GLU A 228 -12.53 -27.33 -4.73
N ALA A 229 -11.48 -27.50 -5.54
CA ALA A 229 -10.14 -26.97 -5.31
C ALA A 229 -10.00 -25.48 -5.65
N ARG A 230 -10.99 -24.88 -6.34
CA ARG A 230 -11.02 -23.43 -6.63
C ARG A 230 -11.21 -22.61 -5.36
N VAL A 231 -10.35 -21.63 -5.13
CA VAL A 231 -10.39 -20.72 -3.97
C VAL A 231 -10.60 -19.30 -4.47
N LYS A 232 -11.49 -18.54 -3.81
CA LYS A 232 -11.53 -17.08 -3.97
C LYS A 232 -10.53 -16.47 -2.99
N LEU A 233 -9.48 -15.86 -3.50
CA LEU A 233 -8.44 -15.23 -2.67
C LEU A 233 -9.00 -14.03 -1.91
N GLY A 234 -8.60 -13.85 -0.64
CA GLY A 234 -8.82 -12.60 0.12
C GLY A 234 -9.98 -12.57 1.12
N LEU A 235 -10.84 -13.59 1.19
CA LEU A 235 -12.02 -13.58 2.08
C LEU A 235 -11.79 -14.23 3.45
N ARG A 236 -10.87 -15.20 3.56
CA ARG A 236 -10.58 -15.95 4.80
C ARG A 236 -9.13 -16.41 4.87
N ALA A 237 -8.59 -16.54 6.09
CA ALA A 237 -7.27 -17.13 6.32
C ALA A 237 -7.37 -18.67 6.18
N GLU A 238 -7.02 -19.17 4.99
CA GLU A 238 -6.99 -20.60 4.68
C GLU A 238 -5.56 -21.04 4.39
N GLU A 239 -5.14 -22.16 4.97
CA GLU A 239 -3.88 -22.84 4.66
C GLU A 239 -4.15 -23.93 3.60
N LEU A 240 -3.53 -23.77 2.43
CA LEU A 240 -3.63 -24.69 1.30
C LEU A 240 -2.40 -25.60 1.27
N MET A 241 -2.61 -26.91 1.41
CA MET A 241 -1.53 -27.90 1.48
C MET A 241 -1.70 -28.99 0.42
N VAL A 242 -0.57 -29.47 -0.11
CA VAL A 242 -0.50 -30.74 -0.83
C VAL A 242 0.19 -31.74 0.08
N VAL A 243 -0.42 -32.90 0.27
CA VAL A 243 0.07 -33.94 1.19
C VAL A 243 0.05 -35.30 0.51
N ASN A 244 0.98 -36.16 0.89
CA ASN A 244 0.92 -37.59 0.56
C ASN A 244 0.27 -38.34 1.74
N PRO A 245 -0.95 -38.90 1.58
CA PRO A 245 -1.66 -39.54 2.68
C PRO A 245 -1.06 -40.91 3.05
N ILE A 246 -0.27 -41.52 2.16
CA ILE A 246 0.32 -42.86 2.35
C ILE A 246 1.61 -42.75 3.20
N LYS A 247 2.30 -41.62 3.12
CA LYS A 247 3.53 -41.34 3.87
C LYS A 247 3.19 -40.57 5.13
N THR A 248 3.28 -41.23 6.28
CA THR A 248 3.15 -40.58 7.59
C THR A 248 4.43 -39.80 7.90
N PRO A 249 4.36 -38.49 8.18
CA PRO A 249 5.54 -37.75 8.60
C PRO A 249 6.00 -38.22 9.97
N THR A 250 7.31 -38.49 10.11
CA THR A 250 7.95 -38.94 11.38
C THR A 250 8.13 -37.79 12.38
N ALA A 251 8.02 -36.54 11.92
CA ALA A 251 7.97 -35.34 12.75
C ALA A 251 7.19 -34.24 12.01
N SER A 252 6.43 -33.42 12.72
CA SER A 252 5.67 -32.29 12.20
C SER A 252 6.59 -31.08 11.88
N LEU A 253 7.67 -31.31 11.15
CA LEU A 253 8.63 -30.27 10.79
C LEU A 253 8.35 -29.76 9.37
N SER A 254 8.13 -28.44 9.32
CA SER A 254 8.13 -27.57 8.12
C SER A 254 7.03 -27.87 7.09
N ARG A 255 5.93 -27.15 7.26
CA ARG A 255 4.78 -27.12 6.37
C ARG A 255 5.14 -26.32 5.11
N ALA A 256 4.90 -26.89 3.93
CA ALA A 256 4.82 -26.11 2.71
C ALA A 256 3.52 -25.27 2.77
N VAL A 257 3.61 -24.10 3.37
CA VAL A 257 2.49 -23.14 3.38
C VAL A 257 2.57 -22.35 2.09
N PHE A 258 1.62 -22.56 1.17
CA PHE A 258 1.37 -21.59 0.10
C PHE A 258 0.69 -20.37 0.71
N CYS A 259 1.48 -19.49 1.35
CA CYS A 259 1.00 -18.20 1.80
C CYS A 259 1.32 -17.18 0.70
N LYS A 260 0.36 -16.93 -0.20
CA LYS A 260 0.44 -15.75 -1.07
C LYS A 260 0.03 -14.54 -0.24
N LYS A 261 0.95 -14.03 0.59
CA LYS A 261 0.84 -12.65 1.06
C LYS A 261 0.93 -11.76 -0.17
N ARG A 262 -0.03 -10.86 -0.37
CA ARG A 262 0.17 -9.68 -1.22
C ARG A 262 1.34 -8.90 -0.62
N LYS A 263 2.58 -9.21 -1.03
CA LYS A 263 3.65 -8.23 -0.93
C LYS A 263 3.45 -7.35 -2.15
N GLU A 264 2.87 -6.18 -1.93
CA GLU A 264 3.08 -5.05 -2.83
C GLU A 264 4.59 -4.81 -2.86
N LYS A 265 5.29 -5.42 -3.84
CA LYS A 265 6.58 -4.90 -4.26
C LYS A 265 6.25 -3.59 -4.97
N LYS A 266 6.58 -2.48 -4.31
CA LYS A 266 6.63 -1.15 -4.92
C LYS A 266 7.78 -1.13 -5.92
N GLY A 267 7.48 -1.60 -7.12
CA GLY A 267 8.11 -1.22 -8.38
C GLY A 267 6.96 -0.87 -9.31
N SER A 268 6.96 0.35 -9.85
CA SER A 268 5.82 1.07 -10.42
C SER A 268 4.84 1.66 -9.38
N PHE A 269 4.49 2.91 -9.68
CA PHE A 269 3.95 3.92 -8.78
C PHE A 269 2.43 3.95 -8.98
N PHE A 270 1.66 3.14 -8.24
CA PHE A 270 0.20 3.25 -8.25
C PHE A 270 -0.39 3.18 -6.86
N SER A 271 -0.91 4.33 -6.42
CA SER A 271 -1.98 4.43 -5.43
C SER A 271 -3.30 4.46 -6.19
N GLN A 272 -4.15 3.46 -6.04
CA GLN A 272 -5.56 3.57 -6.41
C GLN A 272 -6.39 3.85 -5.16
N GLU A 273 -6.94 5.07 -5.07
CA GLU A 273 -8.16 5.33 -4.33
C GLU A 273 -9.34 4.96 -5.23
N THR A 274 -10.23 4.11 -4.72
CA THR A 274 -11.50 3.74 -5.35
C THR A 274 -12.49 4.89 -5.27
N MET A 275 -13.01 5.34 -6.42
CA MET A 275 -14.29 6.05 -6.52
C MET A 275 -15.02 5.55 -7.76
N ALA A 276 -16.01 4.70 -7.52
CA ALA A 276 -17.05 4.42 -8.51
C ALA A 276 -18.03 5.59 -8.54
N LYS A 277 -18.35 6.14 -9.72
CA LYS A 277 -19.70 6.61 -10.06
C LYS A 277 -19.88 6.87 -11.56
N LYS A 278 -20.91 6.20 -12.09
CA LYS A 278 -21.66 6.39 -13.35
C LYS A 278 -21.58 7.77 -14.01
N ARG A 279 -21.41 7.79 -15.35
CA ARG A 279 -22.33 8.47 -16.28
C ARG A 279 -22.16 8.09 -17.77
N ASP A 280 -23.30 7.68 -18.33
CA ASP A 280 -23.94 7.89 -19.65
C ASP A 280 -23.16 7.88 -20.97
N ARG A 281 -23.62 7.00 -21.87
CA ARG A 281 -23.18 6.77 -23.26
C ARG A 281 -23.71 7.81 -24.24
N ILE A 282 -22.83 8.28 -25.13
CA ILE A 282 -23.18 8.90 -26.42
C ILE A 282 -23.11 7.79 -27.49
N ILE A 283 -24.13 7.69 -28.33
CA ILE A 283 -24.25 6.72 -29.43
C ILE A 283 -24.13 7.47 -30.77
N ASN A 284 -23.36 6.93 -31.72
CA ASN A 284 -23.70 6.96 -33.14
C ASN A 284 -22.92 5.87 -33.91
N THR A 285 -23.58 4.82 -34.40
CA THR A 285 -23.98 4.53 -35.81
C THR A 285 -22.83 4.40 -36.82
N GLN A 286 -22.57 3.19 -37.33
CA GLN A 286 -22.99 2.71 -38.68
C GLN A 286 -22.48 1.28 -39.00
N PRO A 287 -23.12 0.53 -39.94
CA PRO A 287 -22.94 -0.91 -40.12
C PRO A 287 -22.00 -1.32 -41.28
N PHE A 288 -21.43 -2.53 -41.18
CA PHE A 288 -20.61 -3.15 -42.24
C PHE A 288 -21.43 -4.09 -43.14
N ILE A 289 -21.12 -4.02 -44.43
CA ILE A 289 -21.72 -4.72 -45.57
C ILE A 289 -21.11 -6.12 -45.72
N THR A 290 -21.93 -7.08 -46.14
CA THR A 290 -21.53 -8.44 -46.56
C THR A 290 -21.42 -8.54 -48.07
N ASP A 291 -20.48 -9.33 -48.58
CA ASP A 291 -20.60 -9.92 -49.92
C ASP A 291 -20.07 -11.36 -49.97
N ASP A 292 -20.74 -12.14 -50.83
CA ASP A 292 -20.85 -13.60 -50.90
C ASP A 292 -20.02 -14.21 -52.07
N ALA A 293 -20.06 -15.56 -52.17
CA ALA A 293 -19.75 -16.45 -53.33
C ALA A 293 -18.47 -17.32 -53.21
N SER A 294 -18.40 -18.63 -53.54
CA SER A 294 -19.37 -19.61 -54.07
C SER A 294 -18.81 -21.07 -54.05
N VAL A 295 -19.63 -22.02 -53.59
CA VAL A 295 -20.04 -23.35 -54.16
C VAL A 295 -19.07 -24.51 -54.55
N ALA A 296 -19.19 -25.62 -53.78
CA ALA A 296 -19.29 -27.09 -54.08
C ALA A 296 -18.13 -27.88 -54.80
N SER A 297 -17.91 -29.21 -54.64
CA SER A 297 -18.80 -30.36 -54.36
C SER A 297 -18.08 -31.66 -53.86
N SER A 298 -18.89 -32.68 -53.55
CA SER A 298 -18.74 -33.95 -52.80
C SER A 298 -17.95 -35.15 -53.41
N ARG A 299 -17.55 -36.16 -52.59
CA ARG A 299 -18.03 -37.60 -52.61
C ARG A 299 -17.33 -38.56 -51.60
N LYS A 300 -18.08 -39.59 -51.15
CA LYS A 300 -17.79 -40.64 -50.12
C LYS A 300 -17.33 -42.00 -50.70
N ARG A 301 -16.55 -42.82 -49.95
CA ARG A 301 -16.75 -44.30 -49.65
C ARG A 301 -15.56 -44.94 -48.86
N SER A 302 -15.75 -45.47 -47.64
CA SER A 302 -15.86 -46.90 -47.17
C SER A 302 -14.57 -47.78 -47.29
N LYS A 303 -13.96 -48.45 -46.29
CA LYS A 303 -14.41 -49.51 -45.33
C LYS A 303 -13.32 -49.81 -44.24
N VAL A 304 -13.59 -50.76 -43.32
CA VAL A 304 -13.18 -50.97 -41.89
C VAL A 304 -12.38 -52.32 -41.71
N PRO A 305 -11.83 -52.79 -40.54
CA PRO A 305 -10.94 -52.26 -39.46
C PRO A 305 -9.68 -53.13 -39.13
N LYS A 306 -8.75 -52.65 -38.26
CA LYS A 306 -8.31 -53.31 -37.00
C LYS A 306 -7.22 -52.51 -36.22
N THR A 307 -7.61 -52.07 -35.01
CA THR A 307 -6.91 -52.18 -33.70
C THR A 307 -5.46 -51.67 -33.52
N HIS A 308 -5.28 -50.45 -33.01
CA HIS A 308 -4.57 -50.08 -31.75
C HIS A 308 -4.48 -48.54 -31.62
N GLN A 309 -4.45 -48.03 -30.38
CA GLN A 309 -4.40 -46.62 -29.93
C GLN A 309 -5.76 -45.90 -29.81
N GLN A 310 -6.33 -45.96 -28.59
CA GLN A 310 -7.41 -45.08 -28.17
C GLN A 310 -6.85 -43.69 -27.83
N GLN A 311 -7.08 -42.76 -28.77
CA GLN A 311 -7.58 -41.40 -28.59
C GLN A 311 -6.96 -40.51 -27.50
N GLU A 312 -6.06 -39.62 -27.92
CA GLU A 312 -6.14 -38.21 -27.58
C GLU A 312 -7.57 -37.71 -27.82
N LYS A 313 -8.27 -37.36 -26.74
CA LYS A 313 -9.51 -36.58 -26.83
C LYS A 313 -9.15 -35.11 -26.74
N LEU A 314 -9.42 -34.44 -27.85
CA LEU A 314 -9.54 -33.00 -28.01
C LEU A 314 -10.23 -32.33 -26.82
N ILE A 315 -9.75 -31.12 -26.54
CA ILE A 315 -10.14 -30.14 -25.53
C ILE A 315 -11.66 -30.12 -25.27
N GLU A 316 -12.03 -30.22 -24.00
CA GLU A 316 -13.41 -30.28 -23.53
C GLU A 316 -14.13 -28.92 -23.65
N ALA A 317 -15.36 -28.94 -24.17
CA ALA A 317 -16.20 -27.79 -24.55
C ALA A 317 -16.65 -26.84 -23.42
N GLY A 318 -16.04 -26.92 -22.23
CA GLY A 318 -16.42 -26.12 -21.05
C GLY A 318 -15.92 -24.67 -21.04
N ILE A 319 -14.76 -24.40 -21.67
CA ILE A 319 -14.19 -23.05 -21.73
C ILE A 319 -14.90 -22.21 -22.80
N SER A 320 -15.19 -22.80 -23.96
CA SER A 320 -15.94 -22.18 -25.05
C SER A 320 -17.42 -21.88 -24.68
N SER A 321 -18.04 -22.72 -23.83
CA SER A 321 -19.40 -22.48 -23.32
C SER A 321 -19.51 -21.26 -22.38
N LYS A 322 -18.46 -20.92 -21.64
CA LYS A 322 -18.45 -19.72 -20.78
C LYS A 322 -18.30 -18.44 -21.59
N ILE A 323 -17.47 -18.47 -22.63
CA ILE A 323 -17.33 -17.35 -23.58
C ILE A 323 -18.67 -17.12 -24.31
N MET A 324 -19.32 -18.19 -24.79
CA MET A 324 -20.63 -18.10 -25.43
C MET A 324 -21.76 -17.68 -24.47
N LYS A 325 -21.70 -18.02 -23.17
CA LYS A 325 -22.68 -17.56 -22.17
C LYS A 325 -22.54 -16.08 -21.82
N VAL A 326 -21.30 -15.58 -21.77
CA VAL A 326 -21.03 -14.15 -21.56
C VAL A 326 -21.42 -13.36 -22.81
N ALA A 327 -21.13 -13.89 -24.01
CA ALA A 327 -21.58 -13.30 -25.27
C ALA A 327 -23.11 -13.31 -25.43
N LEU A 328 -23.80 -14.38 -25.02
CA LEU A 328 -25.28 -14.45 -24.98
C LEU A 328 -25.88 -13.52 -23.93
N ALA A 329 -25.21 -13.31 -22.79
CA ALA A 329 -25.64 -12.35 -21.78
C ALA A 329 -25.53 -10.92 -22.30
N GLN A 330 -24.43 -10.59 -23.00
CA GLN A 330 -24.28 -9.31 -23.70
C GLN A 330 -25.29 -9.14 -24.85
N GLN A 331 -25.55 -10.18 -25.65
CA GLN A 331 -26.57 -10.12 -26.71
C GLN A 331 -27.99 -9.97 -26.17
N LYS A 332 -28.27 -10.54 -25.00
CA LYS A 332 -29.56 -10.42 -24.33
C LYS A 332 -29.74 -9.03 -23.72
N GLU A 333 -28.67 -8.44 -23.19
CA GLU A 333 -28.64 -7.06 -22.71
C GLU A 333 -28.91 -6.07 -23.87
N ILE A 334 -28.34 -6.34 -25.05
CA ILE A 334 -28.60 -5.56 -26.28
C ILE A 334 -30.04 -5.73 -26.78
N ALA A 335 -30.60 -6.95 -26.72
CA ALA A 335 -31.99 -7.20 -27.12
C ALA A 335 -33.02 -6.61 -26.14
N ASP A 336 -32.68 -6.57 -24.85
CA ASP A 336 -33.50 -5.95 -23.81
C ASP A 336 -33.43 -4.40 -23.90
N GLU A 337 -32.31 -3.84 -24.37
CA GLU A 337 -32.17 -2.42 -24.76
C GLU A 337 -33.01 -2.08 -26.02
N GLU A 338 -33.03 -2.93 -27.07
CA GLU A 338 -33.87 -2.75 -28.27
C GLU A 338 -35.38 -2.80 -27.97
N ASN A 339 -35.80 -3.60 -26.99
CA ASN A 339 -37.22 -3.73 -26.62
C ASN A 339 -37.71 -2.54 -25.78
N ALA A 340 -36.79 -1.85 -25.09
CA ALA A 340 -37.08 -0.63 -24.33
C ALA A 340 -37.30 0.60 -25.24
N GLU A 341 -36.74 0.60 -26.46
CA GLU A 341 -36.95 1.68 -27.44
C GLU A 341 -38.32 1.62 -28.15
N ARG A 342 -39.04 0.49 -28.08
CA ARG A 342 -40.32 0.29 -28.81
C ARG A 342 -41.58 0.74 -28.07
N ASN A 343 -41.53 1.10 -26.78
CA ASN A 343 -42.75 1.49 -26.03
C ASN A 343 -42.49 2.56 -24.95
N PRO A 344 -42.59 3.85 -25.29
CA PRO A 344 -42.22 4.95 -24.38
C PRO A 344 -43.25 5.28 -23.30
N SER A 345 -44.48 4.75 -23.35
CA SER A 345 -45.61 5.26 -22.56
C SER A 345 -45.96 4.45 -21.30
N GLY A 346 -45.36 3.27 -21.09
CA GLY A 346 -45.59 2.45 -19.90
C GLY A 346 -44.54 2.59 -18.79
N ALA A 347 -43.35 3.11 -19.10
CA ALA A 347 -42.18 3.08 -18.22
C ALA A 347 -42.15 4.23 -17.18
N VAL A 348 -42.86 5.32 -17.42
CA VAL A 348 -42.75 6.54 -16.60
C VAL A 348 -43.47 6.40 -15.25
N PHE A 349 -44.59 5.68 -15.19
CA PHE A 349 -45.35 5.48 -13.95
C PHE A 349 -44.83 4.34 -13.06
N ALA A 350 -44.20 3.31 -13.65
CA ALA A 350 -43.58 2.22 -12.89
C ALA A 350 -42.21 2.60 -12.31
N ALA A 351 -41.41 3.40 -13.04
CA ALA A 351 -40.09 3.83 -12.60
C ALA A 351 -40.11 4.83 -11.43
N ALA A 352 -41.19 5.62 -11.28
CA ALA A 352 -41.34 6.54 -10.17
C ALA A 352 -41.68 5.82 -8.85
N ALA A 353 -42.55 4.80 -8.89
CA ALA A 353 -42.92 4.04 -7.71
C ALA A 353 -41.79 3.10 -7.23
N ALA A 354 -41.02 2.51 -8.16
CA ALA A 354 -39.90 1.63 -7.83
C ALA A 354 -38.68 2.38 -7.25
N LYS A 355 -38.42 3.62 -7.70
CA LYS A 355 -37.29 4.42 -7.18
C LYS A 355 -37.43 4.77 -5.70
N THR A 356 -38.63 5.12 -5.24
CA THR A 356 -38.86 5.46 -3.82
C THR A 356 -38.75 4.24 -2.89
N ALA A 357 -39.21 3.07 -3.34
CA ALA A 357 -39.14 1.84 -2.55
C ALA A 357 -37.73 1.22 -2.54
N GLU A 358 -37.00 1.28 -3.66
CA GLU A 358 -35.61 0.82 -3.72
C GLU A 358 -34.65 1.72 -2.92
N GLU A 359 -34.93 3.02 -2.81
CA GLU A 359 -34.07 3.96 -2.07
C GLU A 359 -34.23 3.82 -0.55
N GLU A 360 -35.44 3.54 -0.04
CA GLU A 360 -35.64 3.21 1.37
C GLU A 360 -35.07 1.83 1.76
N GLN A 361 -35.14 0.84 0.85
CA GLN A 361 -34.66 -0.51 1.12
C GLN A 361 -33.12 -0.64 0.96
N ARG A 362 -32.49 0.12 0.06
CA ARG A 362 -31.03 0.24 -0.05
C ARG A 362 -30.38 0.92 1.15
N ILE A 363 -31.07 1.88 1.78
CA ILE A 363 -30.56 2.54 3.01
C ILE A 363 -30.53 1.55 4.19
N LEU A 364 -31.48 0.61 4.24
CA LEU A 364 -31.52 -0.44 5.25
C LEU A 364 -30.44 -1.51 5.02
N GLU A 365 -30.21 -1.91 3.77
CA GLU A 365 -29.19 -2.92 3.42
C GLU A 365 -27.75 -2.36 3.47
N GLU A 366 -27.52 -1.08 3.14
CA GLU A 366 -26.20 -0.44 3.27
C GLU A 366 -25.77 -0.13 4.72
N GLU A 367 -26.71 0.01 5.66
CA GLU A 367 -26.38 0.19 7.09
C GLU A 367 -26.00 -1.14 7.78
N ASP A 368 -26.50 -2.28 7.30
CA ASP A 368 -26.20 -3.61 7.86
C ASP A 368 -24.97 -4.28 7.20
N GLU A 369 -24.66 -4.02 5.91
CA GLU A 369 -23.44 -4.56 5.26
C GLU A 369 -22.14 -3.80 5.61
N LYS A 370 -22.22 -2.52 6.03
CA LYS A 370 -21.03 -1.70 6.34
C LYS A 370 -20.58 -1.76 7.81
N ASP A 371 -21.37 -2.35 8.71
CA ASP A 371 -20.93 -2.59 10.09
C ASP A 371 -19.93 -3.77 10.16
N ASP A 372 -19.99 -4.73 9.23
CA ASP A 372 -19.08 -5.89 9.19
C ASP A 372 -17.70 -5.57 8.55
N ASP A 373 -17.62 -4.59 7.65
CA ASP A 373 -16.35 -4.13 7.04
C ASP A 373 -15.54 -3.17 7.93
N ILE A 374 -16.12 -2.71 9.04
CA ILE A 374 -15.42 -1.87 10.03
C ILE A 374 -14.56 -2.73 10.97
N ASP A 375 -14.90 -4.00 11.18
CA ASP A 375 -14.16 -4.94 12.03
C ASP A 375 -13.15 -5.80 11.23
N ALA A 376 -13.21 -5.80 9.90
CA ALA A 376 -12.33 -6.60 9.04
C ALA A 376 -10.90 -6.02 8.85
N PHE A 377 -10.57 -4.90 9.49
CA PHE A 377 -9.23 -4.30 9.48
C PHE A 377 -8.65 -4.06 10.89
N ASP A 378 -9.06 -4.87 11.87
CA ASP A 378 -8.30 -5.09 13.12
C ASP A 378 -7.28 -6.24 12.98
N GLY A 379 -6.89 -6.51 11.72
CA GLY A 379 -5.96 -7.57 11.35
C GLY A 379 -4.52 -7.24 11.73
N ASN A 380 -4.14 -7.64 12.95
CA ASN A 380 -2.79 -8.04 13.34
C ASN A 380 -1.75 -6.93 13.56
N PHE A 381 -2.12 -5.88 14.31
CA PHE A 381 -1.13 -5.15 15.10
C PHE A 381 -1.09 -5.80 16.48
N GLU A 382 0.03 -6.42 16.81
CA GLU A 382 0.28 -6.96 18.14
C GLU A 382 -0.12 -5.91 19.19
N GLU A 383 -0.93 -6.32 20.16
CA GLU A 383 -1.09 -5.64 21.45
C GLU A 383 0.28 -5.65 22.15
N ASP A 384 1.21 -4.84 21.67
CA ASP A 384 2.38 -4.49 22.44
C ASP A 384 1.96 -3.36 23.39
N ASP A 385 1.58 -3.79 24.59
CA ASP A 385 1.23 -2.97 25.76
C ASP A 385 2.42 -2.15 26.30
N SER A 386 3.51 -2.02 25.53
CA SER A 386 4.62 -1.13 25.84
C SER A 386 4.22 0.34 25.59
N TYR A 387 3.49 0.90 26.55
CA TYR A 387 3.62 2.33 26.84
C TYR A 387 5.08 2.56 27.27
N HIS A 388 5.93 2.97 26.32
CA HIS A 388 7.24 3.49 26.65
C HIS A 388 7.06 4.78 27.44
N GLN A 389 7.06 4.64 28.76
CA GLN A 389 7.25 5.74 29.68
C GLN A 389 8.73 6.09 29.63
N GLU A 390 9.12 6.92 28.66
CA GLU A 390 10.43 7.58 28.76
C GLU A 390 10.36 8.50 29.99
N GLU A 391 11.18 8.20 30.99
CA GLU A 391 11.43 9.12 32.10
C GLU A 391 12.15 10.34 31.52
N ILE A 392 11.37 11.40 31.26
CA ILE A 392 11.91 12.68 30.81
C ILE A 392 12.60 13.34 32.01
N ASN A 393 13.90 13.60 31.88
CA ASN A 393 14.66 14.33 32.88
C ASN A 393 14.25 15.80 32.93
N GLU A 394 14.18 16.38 34.13
CA GLU A 394 13.84 17.80 34.32
C GLU A 394 14.85 18.76 33.67
N ASP A 395 16.12 18.34 33.58
CA ASP A 395 17.17 19.13 32.94
C ASP A 395 16.98 19.18 31.42
N ASP A 396 16.48 18.11 30.81
CA ASP A 396 16.11 18.12 29.38
C ASP A 396 14.93 19.06 29.16
N GLU A 397 13.87 19.00 29.98
CA GLU A 397 12.70 19.88 29.87
C GLU A 397 13.11 21.38 29.91
N LYS A 398 14.01 21.77 30.82
CA LYS A 398 14.58 23.14 30.87
C LYS A 398 15.41 23.51 29.64
N LEU A 399 16.20 22.56 29.11
CA LEU A 399 16.99 22.80 27.92
C LEU A 399 16.08 23.06 26.70
N PHE A 400 15.00 22.28 26.55
CA PHE A 400 14.02 22.50 25.48
C PHE A 400 13.24 23.81 25.65
N GLU A 401 12.93 24.22 26.88
CA GLU A 401 12.28 25.52 27.16
C GLU A 401 13.12 26.72 26.68
N SER A 402 14.46 26.60 26.65
CA SER A 402 15.33 27.66 26.11
C SER A 402 15.18 27.89 24.60
N PHE A 403 14.56 26.94 23.89
CA PHE A 403 14.23 27.01 22.47
C PHE A 403 12.76 27.38 22.20
N PHE A 404 11.94 27.62 23.24
CA PHE A 404 10.54 28.03 23.06
C PHE A 404 10.41 29.53 22.77
N VAL A 405 9.40 29.87 21.97
CA VAL A 405 9.00 31.26 21.73
C VAL A 405 8.18 31.73 22.93
N LYS A 406 8.76 32.62 23.76
CA LYS A 406 8.21 33.05 25.05
C LYS A 406 6.84 33.75 24.97
N ASP A 407 6.49 34.32 23.81
CA ASP A 407 5.23 35.05 23.55
C ASP A 407 4.45 34.47 22.36
N ALA A 408 4.40 33.14 22.23
CA ALA A 408 3.67 32.51 21.14
C ALA A 408 2.14 32.69 21.28
N PRO A 409 1.43 33.05 20.20
CA PRO A 409 -0.02 33.22 20.23
C PRO A 409 -0.73 31.90 20.55
N ARG A 410 -1.78 31.98 21.38
CA ARG A 410 -2.64 30.83 21.73
C ARG A 410 -3.14 30.16 20.45
N GLN A 411 -3.01 28.83 20.41
CA GLN A 411 -3.45 28.05 19.26
C GLN A 411 -4.96 28.21 19.05
N ARG A 412 -5.36 28.58 17.83
CA ARG A 412 -6.76 28.84 17.46
C ARG A 412 -7.57 27.55 17.47
N THR A 413 -8.71 27.58 18.15
CA THR A 413 -9.72 26.52 18.15
C THR A 413 -10.77 26.77 17.07
N LEU A 414 -11.64 25.78 16.83
CA LEU A 414 -12.79 25.95 15.93
C LEU A 414 -13.69 27.11 16.39
N ALA A 415 -13.86 27.24 17.71
CA ALA A 415 -14.63 28.32 18.33
C ALA A 415 -14.06 29.70 17.98
N ASP A 416 -12.74 29.87 18.08
CA ASP A 416 -12.08 31.16 17.83
C ASP A 416 -12.25 31.62 16.37
N ILE A 417 -12.30 30.68 15.43
CA ILE A 417 -12.45 30.99 14.00
C ILE A 417 -13.87 31.41 13.68
N ILE A 418 -14.86 30.73 14.25
CA ILE A 418 -16.26 31.04 14.03
C ILE A 418 -16.60 32.39 14.67
N ILE A 419 -16.13 32.64 15.89
CA ILE A 419 -16.26 33.96 16.55
C ILE A 419 -15.63 35.05 15.68
N LYS A 420 -14.42 34.81 15.13
CA LYS A 420 -13.79 35.78 14.23
C LYS A 420 -14.59 36.01 12.96
N LYS A 421 -15.09 34.96 12.30
CA LYS A 421 -15.92 35.08 11.09
C LYS A 421 -17.22 35.85 11.34
N ILE A 422 -17.83 35.67 12.52
CA ILE A 422 -19.04 36.39 12.91
C ILE A 422 -18.71 37.86 13.18
N LYS A 423 -17.60 38.17 13.87
CA LYS A 423 -17.12 39.55 14.08
C LYS A 423 -16.74 40.29 12.79
N ASP A 424 -16.14 39.58 11.83
CA ASP A 424 -15.80 40.17 10.52
C ASP A 424 -17.07 40.54 9.72
N ASN A 425 -18.23 39.92 10.03
CA ASN A 425 -19.52 40.21 9.42
C ASN A 425 -20.40 41.18 10.25
N ASP A 426 -20.21 41.26 11.57
CA ASP A 426 -21.00 42.10 12.48
C ASP A 426 -20.09 42.72 13.56
N ALA A 427 -19.82 44.03 13.44
CA ALA A 427 -18.76 44.71 14.20
C ALA A 427 -19.12 45.04 15.67
N ASP A 428 -20.38 44.87 16.08
CA ASP A 428 -20.91 45.35 17.36
C ASP A 428 -21.00 44.26 18.46
N LEU A 429 -20.38 43.08 18.27
CA LEU A 429 -20.44 41.98 19.24
C LEU A 429 -19.34 42.04 20.32
N ALA A 430 -19.75 41.97 21.60
CA ALA A 430 -18.88 41.96 22.78
C ALA A 430 -17.93 40.73 22.83
N GLU A 431 -16.81 40.84 23.55
CA GLU A 431 -15.74 39.82 23.58
C GLU A 431 -16.08 38.49 24.27
N GLU A 432 -17.15 38.43 25.07
CA GLU A 432 -17.45 37.27 25.93
C GLU A 432 -18.68 36.43 25.52
N GLU A 433 -19.50 36.89 24.57
CA GLU A 433 -20.64 36.09 24.09
C GLU A 433 -20.20 35.14 22.97
N ARG A 434 -20.43 33.84 23.15
CA ARG A 434 -20.31 32.82 22.08
C ARG A 434 -21.56 32.91 21.19
N PRO A 435 -21.51 33.57 20.02
CA PRO A 435 -22.70 33.73 19.21
C PRO A 435 -23.02 32.39 18.53
N ASP A 436 -24.28 31.96 18.60
CA ASP A 436 -24.72 30.81 17.82
C ASP A 436 -24.69 31.19 16.31
N PRO A 437 -24.20 30.32 15.42
CA PRO A 437 -24.28 30.55 13.99
C PRO A 437 -25.75 30.72 13.57
N GLU A 438 -26.04 31.63 12.63
CA GLU A 438 -27.38 31.76 12.04
C GLU A 438 -27.76 30.47 11.29
N LEU A 439 -28.51 29.61 11.99
CA LEU A 439 -29.03 28.32 11.56
C LEU A 439 -30.49 28.19 12.03
N ASP A 440 -31.28 27.35 11.37
CA ASP A 440 -32.66 27.08 11.76
C ASP A 440 -32.72 26.65 13.24
N PRO A 441 -33.58 27.28 14.07
CA PRO A 441 -33.74 26.94 15.50
C PRO A 441 -33.93 25.44 15.78
N LYS A 442 -34.56 24.69 14.87
CA LYS A 442 -34.72 23.24 14.99
C LYS A 442 -33.39 22.50 14.88
N VAL A 443 -32.53 22.91 13.95
CA VAL A 443 -31.19 22.35 13.75
C VAL A 443 -30.33 22.64 14.99
N THR A 444 -30.39 23.88 15.49
CA THR A 444 -29.67 24.30 16.69
C THR A 444 -30.06 23.46 17.91
N LYS A 445 -31.36 23.25 18.13
CA LYS A 445 -31.87 22.41 19.23
C LYS A 445 -31.43 20.95 19.09
N LEU A 446 -31.43 20.40 17.87
CA LEU A 446 -31.03 19.02 17.61
C LEU A 446 -29.54 18.80 17.96
N TYR A 447 -28.65 19.64 17.44
CA TYR A 447 -27.20 19.47 17.63
C TYR A 447 -26.71 19.83 19.03
N LYS A 448 -27.39 20.74 19.75
CA LYS A 448 -27.20 20.92 21.20
C LYS A 448 -27.61 19.66 21.99
N GLY A 449 -28.64 18.93 21.54
CA GLY A 449 -28.98 17.62 22.09
C GLY A 449 -27.88 16.56 21.85
N VAL A 450 -27.30 16.55 20.64
CA VAL A 450 -26.16 15.67 20.29
C VAL A 450 -24.92 16.00 21.13
N ALA A 451 -24.66 17.28 21.42
CA ALA A 451 -23.53 17.71 22.26
C ALA A 451 -23.53 17.00 23.63
N LYS A 452 -24.70 16.92 24.28
CA LYS A 452 -24.84 16.23 25.56
C LYS A 452 -24.47 14.75 25.46
N ILE A 453 -24.92 14.07 24.41
CA ILE A 453 -24.58 12.66 24.16
C ILE A 453 -23.07 12.50 23.95
N MET A 454 -22.46 13.37 23.15
CA MET A 454 -21.03 13.32 22.84
C MET A 454 -20.14 13.53 24.08
N SER A 455 -20.61 14.28 25.08
CA SER A 455 -19.87 14.50 26.33
C SER A 455 -19.84 13.26 27.23
N GLU A 456 -20.89 12.43 27.21
CA GLU A 456 -21.05 11.24 28.06
C GLU A 456 -20.75 9.92 27.30
N TYR A 457 -20.45 9.98 26.01
CA TYR A 457 -20.29 8.81 25.15
C TYR A 457 -19.10 7.94 25.57
N THR A 458 -19.31 6.63 25.69
CA THR A 458 -18.27 5.65 26.06
C THR A 458 -18.10 4.56 25.02
N ILE A 459 -19.18 3.87 24.67
CA ILE A 459 -19.21 2.78 23.68
C ILE A 459 -20.60 2.72 23.02
N GLY A 460 -20.69 2.31 21.76
CA GLY A 460 -21.96 2.12 21.03
C GLY A 460 -22.00 2.82 19.69
N LYS A 461 -23.15 2.75 18.99
CA LYS A 461 -23.32 3.43 17.69
C LYS A 461 -23.37 4.94 17.86
N MET A 462 -22.72 5.66 16.95
CA MET A 462 -22.75 7.14 16.95
C MET A 462 -24.13 7.62 16.51
N PRO A 463 -24.66 8.74 17.07
CA PRO A 463 -25.94 9.28 16.64
C PRO A 463 -25.98 9.56 15.14
N LYS A 464 -27.02 9.11 14.43
CA LYS A 464 -27.15 9.34 12.98
C LYS A 464 -27.04 10.82 12.58
N ALA A 465 -27.59 11.71 13.42
CA ALA A 465 -27.48 13.16 13.24
C ALA A 465 -26.02 13.64 13.24
N PHE A 466 -25.14 13.02 14.02
CA PHE A 466 -23.71 13.36 14.06
C PHE A 466 -22.98 12.91 12.79
N VAL A 467 -23.27 11.69 12.29
CA VAL A 467 -22.69 11.19 11.03
C VAL A 467 -23.09 12.09 9.86
N LEU A 468 -24.33 12.59 9.86
CA LEU A 468 -24.85 13.48 8.82
C LEU A 468 -24.06 14.80 8.66
N ILE A 469 -23.35 15.26 9.70
CA ILE A 469 -22.51 16.48 9.66
C ILE A 469 -21.51 16.40 8.50
N THR A 470 -20.97 15.22 8.23
CA THR A 470 -19.98 15.01 7.16
C THR A 470 -20.50 15.26 5.74
N LYS A 471 -21.83 15.24 5.55
CA LYS A 471 -22.48 15.48 4.25
C LYS A 471 -22.97 16.93 4.10
N MET A 472 -22.90 17.75 5.14
CA MET A 472 -23.40 19.12 5.13
C MET A 472 -22.37 20.09 4.53
N GLU A 473 -22.84 21.08 3.77
CA GLU A 473 -21.95 22.14 3.24
C GLU A 473 -21.39 23.01 4.37
N ARG A 474 -22.25 23.41 5.33
CA ARG A 474 -21.88 24.20 6.53
C ARG A 474 -21.52 23.31 7.73
N TRP A 475 -20.73 22.24 7.50
CA TRP A 475 -20.40 21.26 8.55
C TRP A 475 -19.67 21.86 9.77
N GLU A 476 -18.86 22.92 9.59
CA GLU A 476 -18.12 23.56 10.69
C GLU A 476 -19.04 24.27 11.69
N ASP A 477 -20.04 24.98 11.19
CA ASP A 477 -21.00 25.72 12.01
C ASP A 477 -21.87 24.72 12.80
N VAL A 478 -22.26 23.62 12.16
CA VAL A 478 -23.00 22.55 12.81
C VAL A 478 -22.15 21.79 13.82
N LEU A 479 -20.87 21.56 13.50
CA LEU A 479 -19.93 20.92 14.42
C LEU A 479 -19.68 21.79 15.66
N TYR A 480 -19.63 23.11 15.51
CA TYR A 480 -19.49 24.03 16.63
C TYR A 480 -20.60 23.89 17.67
N LEU A 481 -21.84 23.70 17.22
CA LEU A 481 -23.00 23.47 18.10
C LEU A 481 -22.89 22.21 18.96
N THR A 482 -22.06 21.24 18.53
CA THR A 482 -21.85 20.00 19.29
C THR A 482 -20.80 20.13 20.40
N GLU A 483 -20.21 21.33 20.57
CA GLU A 483 -19.19 21.66 21.57
C GLU A 483 -18.01 20.65 21.63
N PRO A 484 -17.18 20.55 20.57
CA PRO A 484 -16.14 19.52 20.46
C PRO A 484 -15.12 19.48 21.60
N GLU A 485 -14.90 20.61 22.25
CA GLU A 485 -14.06 20.76 23.43
C GLU A 485 -14.57 19.98 24.66
N LYS A 486 -15.88 19.73 24.77
CA LYS A 486 -16.49 18.97 25.88
C LYS A 486 -16.72 17.49 25.57
N TRP A 487 -16.37 17.01 24.38
CA TRP A 487 -16.56 15.61 24.01
C TRP A 487 -15.79 14.66 24.92
N SER A 488 -16.25 13.42 25.09
CA SER A 488 -15.46 12.39 25.75
C SER A 488 -14.26 11.98 24.87
N PRO A 489 -13.17 11.43 25.45
CA PRO A 489 -12.05 10.89 24.67
C PRO A 489 -12.48 9.81 23.66
N ASN A 490 -13.44 8.96 24.02
CA ASN A 490 -13.97 7.91 23.15
C ASN A 490 -14.80 8.48 22.00
N ALA A 491 -15.56 9.56 22.26
CA ALA A 491 -16.29 10.27 21.22
C ALA A 491 -15.34 10.90 20.22
N MET A 492 -14.22 11.47 20.69
CA MET A 492 -13.19 12.05 19.82
C MET A 492 -12.54 11.01 18.90
N TYR A 493 -12.29 9.79 19.40
CA TYR A 493 -11.82 8.68 18.57
C TYR A 493 -12.81 8.32 17.46
N GLN A 494 -14.08 8.14 17.82
CA GLN A 494 -15.12 7.78 16.85
C GLN A 494 -15.38 8.90 15.84
N ALA A 495 -15.39 10.15 16.29
CA ALA A 495 -15.48 11.32 15.42
C ALA A 495 -14.30 11.36 14.44
N THR A 496 -13.07 11.16 14.92
CA THR A 496 -11.88 11.13 14.06
C THR A 496 -11.97 10.02 13.01
N ARG A 497 -12.46 8.83 13.40
CA ARG A 497 -12.67 7.70 12.48
C ARG A 497 -13.70 8.03 11.39
N ILE A 498 -14.85 8.59 11.77
CA ILE A 498 -15.93 8.97 10.83
C ILE A 498 -15.46 10.07 9.88
N PHE A 499 -14.84 11.13 10.43
CA PHE A 499 -14.44 12.31 9.67
C PHE A 499 -13.30 11.99 8.71
N ALA A 500 -12.32 11.18 9.13
CA ALA A 500 -11.21 10.76 8.26
C ALA A 500 -11.67 9.93 7.05
N HIS A 501 -12.81 9.25 7.13
CA HIS A 501 -13.35 8.44 6.05
C HIS A 501 -14.27 9.22 5.11
N HIS A 502 -15.13 10.10 5.65
CA HIS A 502 -16.20 10.72 4.86
C HIS A 502 -15.88 12.14 4.35
N LEU A 503 -14.96 12.86 4.99
CA LEU A 503 -14.62 14.23 4.58
C LEU A 503 -13.51 14.26 3.51
N LYS A 504 -13.43 15.37 2.77
CA LYS A 504 -12.33 15.64 1.84
C LYS A 504 -11.04 16.00 2.61
N ASN A 505 -9.86 15.78 2.02
CA ASN A 505 -8.56 16.05 2.66
C ASN A 505 -8.43 17.48 3.23
N SER A 506 -8.98 18.49 2.56
CA SER A 506 -8.98 19.88 3.05
C SER A 506 -9.86 20.09 4.30
N GLN A 507 -11.02 19.44 4.35
CA GLN A 507 -11.92 19.47 5.50
C GLN A 507 -11.33 18.68 6.67
N ILE A 508 -10.73 17.51 6.40
CA ILE A 508 -10.03 16.69 7.40
C ILE A 508 -8.89 17.50 8.04
N GLN A 509 -8.07 18.20 7.22
CA GLN A 509 -7.01 19.06 7.73
C GLN A 509 -7.55 20.10 8.72
N ARG A 510 -8.68 20.75 8.40
CA ARG A 510 -9.31 21.76 9.28
C ARG A 510 -9.83 21.13 10.58
N PHE A 511 -10.47 19.96 10.50
CA PHE A 511 -10.89 19.20 11.67
C PHE A 511 -9.69 18.85 12.58
N TYR A 512 -8.59 18.37 12.00
CA TYR A 512 -7.37 18.05 12.75
C TYR A 512 -6.75 19.28 13.41
N SER A 513 -6.68 20.40 12.68
CA SER A 513 -6.06 21.65 13.16
C SER A 513 -6.84 22.29 14.31
N TYR A 514 -8.18 22.27 14.23
CA TYR A 514 -9.05 23.09 15.07
C TYR A 514 -9.82 22.33 16.14
N VAL A 515 -9.89 21.00 16.05
CA VAL A 515 -10.60 20.14 17.01
C VAL A 515 -9.64 19.13 17.64
N LEU A 516 -9.02 18.27 16.83
CA LEU A 516 -8.23 17.15 17.36
C LEU A 516 -6.94 17.62 18.04
N LEU A 517 -6.14 18.45 17.37
CA LEU A 517 -4.85 18.91 17.90
C LEU A 517 -5.01 19.73 19.20
N PRO A 518 -5.89 20.75 19.29
CA PRO A 518 -6.09 21.47 20.55
C PRO A 518 -6.51 20.56 21.70
N ARG A 519 -7.39 19.58 21.45
CA ARG A 519 -7.85 18.63 22.46
C ARG A 519 -6.75 17.71 22.97
N VAL A 520 -5.90 17.21 22.07
CA VAL A 520 -4.73 16.38 22.42
C VAL A 520 -3.76 17.17 23.30
N ARG A 521 -3.45 18.41 22.93
CA ARG A 521 -2.53 19.27 23.69
C ARG A 521 -3.08 19.61 25.08
N GLU A 522 -4.38 19.86 25.20
CA GLU A 522 -5.02 20.10 26.49
C GLU A 522 -4.95 18.89 27.42
N ASP A 523 -5.22 17.69 26.89
CA ASP A 523 -5.15 16.44 27.67
C ASP A 523 -3.74 16.17 28.19
N ILE A 524 -2.72 16.37 27.34
CA ILE A 524 -1.30 16.22 27.73
C ILE A 524 -0.92 17.27 28.78
N ARG A 525 -1.34 18.53 28.64
CA ARG A 525 -1.05 19.58 29.62
C ARG A 525 -1.66 19.28 30.98
N LYS A 526 -2.91 18.80 31.00
CA LYS A 526 -3.68 18.53 32.22
C LYS A 526 -3.22 17.26 32.93
N ASN A 527 -3.07 16.16 32.18
CA ASN A 527 -2.84 14.84 32.75
C ASN A 527 -1.37 14.42 32.73
N LYS A 528 -0.49 15.16 32.05
CA LYS A 528 0.92 14.81 31.75
C LYS A 528 1.10 13.49 30.99
N ARG A 529 -0.01 12.87 30.56
CA ARG A 529 -0.10 11.66 29.75
C ARG A 529 -1.29 11.80 28.79
N LEU A 530 -1.24 11.11 27.66
CA LEU A 530 -2.34 11.12 26.70
C LEU A 530 -3.31 9.96 26.98
N HIS A 531 -4.61 10.25 27.01
CA HIS A 531 -5.65 9.23 27.12
C HIS A 531 -5.59 8.24 25.94
N PHE A 532 -5.74 6.93 26.20
CA PHE A 532 -5.63 5.88 25.18
C PHE A 532 -6.51 6.11 23.94
N ALA A 533 -7.78 6.48 24.12
CA ALA A 533 -8.66 6.78 22.99
C ALA A 533 -8.18 7.97 22.13
N LEU A 534 -7.53 8.99 22.73
CA LEU A 534 -6.94 10.09 21.97
C LEU A 534 -5.66 9.65 21.25
N TYR A 535 -4.87 8.76 21.85
CA TYR A 535 -3.75 8.10 21.18
C TYR A 535 -4.22 7.31 19.95
N GLN A 536 -5.30 6.53 20.08
CA GLN A 536 -5.92 5.83 18.95
C GLN A 536 -6.51 6.80 17.91
N ALA A 537 -7.05 7.95 18.33
CA ALA A 537 -7.53 8.98 17.42
C ALA A 537 -6.38 9.54 16.56
N LEU A 538 -5.25 9.85 17.18
CA LEU A 538 -4.05 10.28 16.46
C LEU A 538 -3.52 9.18 15.53
N LYS A 539 -3.47 7.92 15.99
CA LYS A 539 -3.09 6.77 15.16
C LYS A 539 -3.98 6.66 13.93
N LYS A 540 -5.30 6.81 14.11
CA LYS A 540 -6.28 6.77 13.00
C LYS A 540 -6.14 7.99 12.07
N SER A 541 -5.79 9.15 12.59
CA SER A 541 -5.60 10.36 11.79
C SER A 541 -4.44 10.25 10.78
N LEU A 542 -3.43 9.43 11.09
CA LEU A 542 -2.28 9.20 10.21
C LEU A 542 -2.62 8.38 8.95
N TYR A 543 -3.80 7.75 8.89
CA TYR A 543 -4.28 7.08 7.66
C TYR A 543 -4.45 8.06 6.49
N LYS A 544 -4.60 9.37 6.78
CA LYS A 544 -4.57 10.44 5.77
C LYS A 544 -3.33 11.33 6.01
N PRO A 545 -2.13 10.89 5.60
CA PRO A 545 -0.84 11.51 5.97
C PRO A 545 -0.70 12.97 5.52
N SER A 546 -1.26 13.33 4.36
CA SER A 546 -1.27 14.73 3.89
C SER A 546 -2.04 15.65 4.85
N ALA A 547 -3.22 15.22 5.31
CA ALA A 547 -4.03 15.96 6.26
C ALA A 547 -3.40 15.96 7.67
N PHE A 548 -2.78 14.85 8.08
CA PHE A 548 -2.03 14.76 9.33
C PHE A 548 -0.86 15.76 9.37
N ASN A 549 -0.04 15.79 8.31
CA ASN A 549 1.11 16.68 8.24
C ASN A 549 0.68 18.16 8.32
N LYS A 550 -0.29 18.55 7.50
CA LYS A 550 -0.78 19.94 7.45
C LYS A 550 -1.66 20.33 8.63
N GLY A 551 -2.32 19.37 9.28
CA GLY A 551 -3.30 19.63 10.33
C GLY A 551 -2.81 19.37 11.76
N ILE A 552 -1.78 18.54 11.93
CA ILE A 552 -1.25 18.15 13.25
C ILE A 552 0.23 18.52 13.34
N LEU A 553 1.08 17.91 12.50
CA LEU A 553 2.53 18.00 12.63
C LEU A 553 3.06 19.44 12.40
N PHE A 554 2.71 20.06 11.27
CA PHE A 554 3.21 21.40 10.95
C PHE A 554 2.63 22.48 11.87
N PRO A 555 1.31 22.53 12.16
CA PRO A 555 0.79 23.51 13.13
C PRO A 555 1.41 23.36 14.51
N LEU A 556 1.69 22.14 14.97
CA LEU A 556 2.35 21.89 16.24
C LEU A 556 3.77 22.48 16.25
N CYS A 557 4.58 22.21 15.22
CA CYS A 557 5.95 22.72 15.13
C CYS A 557 5.99 24.23 14.88
N LYS A 558 5.10 24.77 14.02
CA LYS A 558 4.98 26.22 13.74
C LYS A 558 4.54 27.02 14.97
N SER A 559 3.85 26.39 15.92
CA SER A 559 3.39 27.09 17.13
C SER A 559 4.53 27.53 18.05
N GLY A 560 5.73 26.95 17.92
CA GLY A 560 6.89 27.26 18.78
C GLY A 560 6.71 26.91 20.26
N THR A 561 5.61 26.23 20.62
CA THR A 561 5.22 25.86 22.00
C THR A 561 5.10 24.36 22.19
N CYS A 562 5.59 23.56 21.25
CA CYS A 562 5.54 22.11 21.33
C CYS A 562 6.37 21.65 22.53
N SER A 563 5.71 21.06 23.53
CA SER A 563 6.39 20.53 24.71
C SER A 563 7.14 19.23 24.38
N LEU A 564 8.16 18.90 25.18
CA LEU A 564 8.90 17.65 25.02
C LEU A 564 8.00 16.41 25.08
N ARG A 565 7.02 16.40 26.01
CA ARG A 565 6.01 15.33 26.12
C ARG A 565 5.12 15.23 24.88
N GLU A 566 4.67 16.37 24.32
CA GLU A 566 3.89 16.38 23.07
C GLU A 566 4.71 15.78 21.92
N ALA A 567 6.00 16.12 21.83
CA ALA A 567 6.89 15.63 20.78
C ALA A 567 7.15 14.11 20.89
N VAL A 568 7.41 13.60 22.08
CA VAL A 568 7.65 12.15 22.33
C VAL A 568 6.40 11.34 21.98
N ILE A 569 5.21 11.76 22.42
CA ILE A 569 3.96 11.03 22.18
C ILE A 569 3.59 11.02 20.69
N ILE A 570 3.72 12.15 20.00
CA ILE A 570 3.39 12.22 18.57
C ILE A 570 4.49 11.55 17.74
N GLY A 571 5.74 11.65 18.16
CA GLY A 571 6.88 10.93 17.60
C GLY A 571 6.69 9.42 17.65
N SER A 572 6.25 8.87 18.79
CA SER A 572 6.01 7.42 18.93
C SER A 572 4.93 6.91 17.96
N ILE A 573 3.93 7.73 17.65
CA ILE A 573 2.89 7.38 16.66
C ILE A 573 3.48 7.38 15.25
N LEU A 574 4.27 8.40 14.91
CA LEU A 574 4.98 8.45 13.63
C LEU A 574 5.92 7.25 13.48
N GLU A 575 6.59 6.82 14.54
CA GLU A 575 7.47 5.65 14.56
C GLU A 575 6.70 4.34 14.36
N LYS A 576 5.60 4.12 15.09
CA LYS A 576 4.83 2.86 15.04
C LYS A 576 4.02 2.69 13.76
N CYS A 577 3.61 3.78 13.10
CA CYS A 577 2.76 3.70 11.91
C CYS A 577 3.55 3.76 10.60
N SER A 578 3.09 3.04 9.58
CA SER A 578 3.66 3.12 8.22
C SER A 578 3.19 4.39 7.51
N ILE A 579 4.12 5.16 6.94
CA ILE A 579 3.83 6.42 6.25
C ILE A 579 4.36 6.31 4.82
N PRO A 580 3.60 6.68 3.77
CA PRO A 580 4.13 6.66 2.41
C PRO A 580 5.36 7.58 2.25
N MET A 581 6.36 7.10 1.51
CA MET A 581 7.65 7.77 1.32
C MET A 581 7.51 9.25 0.90
N LEU A 582 6.70 9.55 -0.12
CA LEU A 582 6.51 10.93 -0.59
C LEU A 582 6.03 11.87 0.52
N HIS A 583 5.07 11.43 1.33
CA HIS A 583 4.55 12.25 2.43
C HIS A 583 5.57 12.44 3.56
N SER A 584 6.43 11.45 3.80
CA SER A 584 7.56 11.56 4.73
C SER A 584 8.61 12.56 4.23
N CYS A 585 8.98 12.49 2.94
CA CYS A 585 9.91 13.41 2.31
C CYS A 585 9.41 14.87 2.36
N VAL A 586 8.13 15.09 2.03
CA VAL A 586 7.52 16.43 2.13
C VAL A 586 7.47 16.91 3.58
N ALA A 587 7.19 16.03 4.54
CA ALA A 587 7.23 16.39 5.96
C ALA A 587 8.63 16.84 6.38
N LEU A 588 9.67 16.07 6.04
CA LEU A 588 11.06 16.40 6.35
C LEU A 588 11.51 17.71 5.70
N LEU A 589 11.18 17.93 4.43
CA LEU A 589 11.51 19.18 3.74
C LEU A 589 10.91 20.40 4.48
N ASN A 590 9.63 20.33 4.82
CA ASN A 590 8.96 21.42 5.55
C ASN A 590 9.54 21.59 6.97
N LEU A 591 9.82 20.51 7.69
CA LEU A 591 10.40 20.58 9.04
C LEU A 591 11.83 21.16 9.01
N ALA A 592 12.60 20.87 7.95
CA ALA A 592 13.96 21.39 7.75
C ALA A 592 13.96 22.90 7.45
N GLU A 593 13.02 23.38 6.63
CA GLU A 593 12.89 24.79 6.25
C GLU A 593 12.25 25.67 7.34
N MET A 594 11.47 25.07 8.24
CA MET A 594 10.78 25.80 9.30
C MET A 594 11.74 26.37 10.38
N GLU A 595 11.22 27.29 11.20
CA GLU A 595 11.92 27.76 12.38
C GLU A 595 12.17 26.60 13.34
N TYR A 596 13.39 26.52 13.85
CA TYR A 596 13.81 25.45 14.73
C TYR A 596 13.22 25.66 16.13
N CYS A 597 12.33 24.76 16.53
CA CYS A 597 12.07 24.50 17.95
C CYS A 597 12.85 23.24 18.34
N GLY A 598 13.42 23.19 19.55
CA GLY A 598 14.25 22.05 19.98
C GLY A 598 13.57 20.70 19.73
N THR A 599 12.26 20.64 19.95
CA THR A 599 11.42 19.45 19.73
C THR A 599 11.24 19.03 18.27
N THR A 600 11.50 19.90 17.29
CA THR A 600 11.47 19.54 15.85
C THR A 600 12.44 18.40 15.54
N SER A 601 13.58 18.35 16.24
CA SER A 601 14.57 17.28 16.08
C SER A 601 14.02 15.88 16.38
N TYR A 602 13.03 15.74 17.26
CA TYR A 602 12.36 14.45 17.49
C TYR A 602 11.68 13.97 16.21
N PHE A 603 10.87 14.82 15.58
CA PHE A 603 10.16 14.45 14.37
C PHE A 603 11.09 14.21 13.19
N ILE A 604 12.15 15.01 13.04
CA ILE A 604 13.18 14.79 12.02
C ILE A 604 13.85 13.43 12.23
N LYS A 605 14.32 13.14 13.45
CA LYS A 605 14.94 11.85 13.79
C LYS A 605 14.00 10.68 13.48
N THR A 606 12.77 10.71 13.97
CA THR A 606 11.79 9.62 13.78
C THR A 606 11.48 9.39 12.30
N LEU A 607 11.37 10.45 11.49
CA LEU A 607 11.13 10.32 10.05
C LEU A 607 12.36 9.80 9.30
N LEU A 608 13.58 10.13 9.73
CA LEU A 608 14.82 9.56 9.19
C LEU A 608 14.99 8.07 9.56
N GLU A 609 14.54 7.66 10.76
CA GLU A 609 14.55 6.26 11.21
C GLU A 609 13.63 5.34 10.39
N LYS A 610 12.72 5.92 9.58
CA LYS A 610 11.97 5.16 8.57
C LYS A 610 12.83 4.62 7.43
N LYS A 611 14.07 5.10 7.28
CA LYS A 611 15.07 4.61 6.32
C LYS A 611 14.63 4.64 4.85
N TYR A 612 13.73 5.54 4.49
CA TYR A 612 13.28 5.70 3.11
C TYR A 612 14.37 6.28 2.20
N CYS A 613 14.30 6.00 0.90
CA CYS A 613 15.10 6.70 -0.10
C CYS A 613 14.56 8.13 -0.24
N MET A 614 15.45 9.13 -0.27
CA MET A 614 15.04 10.54 -0.30
C MET A 614 15.51 11.22 -1.59
N PRO A 615 14.69 12.12 -2.17
CA PRO A 615 15.14 13.00 -3.26
C PRO A 615 16.27 13.93 -2.80
N TYR A 616 17.22 14.24 -3.69
CA TYR A 616 18.37 15.11 -3.39
C TYR A 616 17.95 16.47 -2.80
N ARG A 617 16.90 17.09 -3.32
CA ARG A 617 16.36 18.35 -2.76
C ARG A 617 16.04 18.26 -1.26
N VAL A 618 15.59 17.11 -0.77
CA VAL A 618 15.31 16.90 0.66
C VAL A 618 16.61 16.73 1.45
N LEU A 619 17.59 16.03 0.88
CA LEU A 619 18.93 15.90 1.48
C LEU A 619 19.60 17.27 1.60
N ASP A 620 19.57 18.08 0.54
CA ASP A 620 20.14 19.44 0.51
C ASP A 620 19.47 20.33 1.57
N ALA A 621 18.14 20.25 1.69
CA ALA A 621 17.40 20.98 2.72
C ALA A 621 17.77 20.53 4.14
N LEU A 622 18.02 19.23 4.35
CA LEU A 622 18.48 18.70 5.64
C LEU A 622 19.92 19.12 5.96
N VAL A 623 20.82 19.09 4.98
CA VAL A 623 22.18 19.63 5.12
C VAL A 623 22.12 21.11 5.49
N ALA A 624 21.36 21.90 4.74
CA ALA A 624 21.15 23.33 5.02
C ALA A 624 20.57 23.55 6.42
N HIS A 625 19.59 22.73 6.83
CA HIS A 625 19.01 22.78 8.18
C HIS A 625 20.07 22.60 9.26
N PHE A 626 20.89 21.55 9.18
CA PHE A 626 21.95 21.31 10.18
C PHE A 626 23.04 22.39 10.15
N MET A 627 23.37 22.93 8.97
CA MET A 627 24.38 23.99 8.82
C MET A 627 23.95 25.33 9.42
N ARG A 628 22.65 25.59 9.60
CA ARG A 628 22.17 26.79 10.32
C ARG A 628 22.70 26.90 11.75
N PHE A 629 23.13 25.80 12.36
CA PHE A 629 23.58 25.76 13.76
C PHE A 629 25.09 25.87 13.92
N VAL A 630 25.86 26.14 12.85
CA VAL A 630 27.32 26.35 12.93
C VAL A 630 27.67 27.56 13.79
N ASP A 631 26.88 28.63 13.72
CA ASP A 631 27.07 29.87 14.48
C ASP A 631 26.11 30.00 15.69
N GLU A 632 25.31 28.96 15.98
CA GLU A 632 24.39 28.98 17.13
C GLU A 632 25.18 28.95 18.44
N ILE A 633 24.86 29.87 19.35
CA ILE A 633 25.56 30.04 20.63
C ILE A 633 24.99 29.09 21.68
N ARG A 634 23.71 28.71 21.54
CA ARG A 634 23.05 27.78 22.45
C ARG A 634 23.63 26.37 22.31
N VAL A 635 23.62 25.63 23.42
CA VAL A 635 23.99 24.21 23.45
C VAL A 635 22.87 23.40 22.81
N MET A 636 23.19 22.63 21.78
CA MET A 636 22.20 21.80 21.09
C MET A 636 21.80 20.58 21.94
N PRO A 637 20.50 20.23 22.02
CA PRO A 637 20.05 19.05 22.77
C PRO A 637 20.62 17.75 22.20
N VAL A 638 20.70 16.70 23.04
CA VAL A 638 21.19 15.37 22.63
C VAL A 638 20.41 14.81 21.44
N ILE A 639 19.09 15.04 21.40
CA ILE A 639 18.24 14.60 20.29
C ILE A 639 18.64 15.22 18.95
N TRP A 640 19.18 16.46 18.95
CA TRP A 640 19.67 17.11 17.74
C TRP A 640 20.90 16.38 17.21
N HIS A 641 21.85 16.06 18.09
CA HIS A 641 23.02 15.26 17.72
C HIS A 641 22.63 13.85 17.25
N GLN A 642 21.65 13.21 17.90
CA GLN A 642 21.12 11.92 17.46
C GLN A 642 20.46 12.01 16.07
N SER A 643 19.69 13.07 15.80
CA SER A 643 19.08 13.28 14.49
C SER A 643 20.12 13.43 13.37
N LEU A 644 21.23 14.14 13.64
CA LEU A 644 22.35 14.26 12.73
C LEU A 644 23.08 12.91 12.55
N LEU A 645 23.26 12.15 13.62
CA LEU A 645 23.84 10.81 13.53
C LEU A 645 23.00 9.88 12.65
N THR A 646 21.67 9.84 12.86
CA THR A 646 20.76 9.03 12.04
C THR A 646 20.83 9.44 10.56
N PHE A 647 20.88 10.75 10.29
CA PHE A 647 21.03 11.27 8.93
C PHE A 647 22.33 10.79 8.29
N VAL A 648 23.48 10.99 8.94
CA VAL A 648 24.78 10.58 8.41
C VAL A 648 24.89 9.06 8.26
N GLN A 649 24.45 8.28 9.25
CA GLN A 649 24.48 6.82 9.19
C GLN A 649 23.77 6.26 7.95
N ARG A 650 22.62 6.86 7.60
CA ARG A 650 21.79 6.38 6.50
C ARG A 650 22.19 6.95 5.14
N TYR A 651 22.56 8.23 5.09
CA TYR A 651 22.72 8.99 3.84
C TYR A 651 24.18 9.39 3.53
N LYS A 652 25.17 8.81 4.21
CA LYS A 652 26.61 9.11 4.00
C LYS A 652 27.12 8.89 2.58
N TYR A 653 26.46 8.07 1.77
CA TYR A 653 26.87 7.78 0.39
C TYR A 653 26.29 8.81 -0.58
N GLU A 654 25.19 9.45 -0.22
CA GLU A 654 24.47 10.44 -0.99
C GLU A 654 24.96 11.88 -0.72
N LEU A 655 25.79 12.08 0.32
CA LEU A 655 26.39 13.37 0.66
C LEU A 655 27.61 13.71 -0.20
N LEU A 656 27.69 14.97 -0.64
CA LEU A 656 28.85 15.48 -1.35
C LEU A 656 30.07 15.58 -0.43
N LYS A 657 31.25 15.65 -1.02
CA LYS A 657 32.50 15.84 -0.26
C LYS A 657 32.47 17.15 0.54
N GLU A 658 31.95 18.21 -0.07
CA GLU A 658 31.79 19.53 0.56
C GLU A 658 30.89 19.47 1.80
N ASP A 659 29.75 18.75 1.71
CA ASP A 659 28.83 18.57 2.84
C ASP A 659 29.52 17.85 4.01
N LYS A 660 30.34 16.84 3.72
CA LYS A 660 31.12 16.12 4.75
C LYS A 660 32.12 17.05 5.44
N GLU A 661 32.78 17.94 4.70
CA GLU A 661 33.69 18.95 5.25
C GLU A 661 32.93 20.00 6.09
N HIS A 662 31.75 20.41 5.63
CA HIS A 662 30.84 21.29 6.37
C HIS A 662 30.40 20.64 7.70
N PHE A 663 29.99 19.36 7.70
CA PHE A 663 29.66 18.63 8.92
C PHE A 663 30.83 18.49 9.89
N GLN A 664 32.06 18.27 9.38
CA GLN A 664 33.24 18.27 10.25
C GLN A 664 33.47 19.63 10.91
N THR A 665 33.19 20.73 10.21
CA THR A 665 33.28 22.09 10.76
C THR A 665 32.20 22.35 11.81
N LEU A 666 30.95 21.93 11.53
CA LEU A 666 29.84 21.99 12.48
C LEU A 666 30.18 21.24 13.78
N LEU A 667 30.68 20.00 13.68
CA LEU A 667 31.02 19.14 14.82
C LEU A 667 32.27 19.57 15.60
N LYS A 668 33.04 20.54 15.10
CA LYS A 668 34.10 21.19 15.90
C LYS A 668 33.52 22.20 16.87
N ARG A 669 32.42 22.86 16.48
CA ARG A 669 31.75 23.89 17.28
C ARG A 669 30.67 23.29 18.18
N GLN A 670 29.78 22.48 17.62
CA GLN A 670 28.69 21.81 18.33
C GLN A 670 29.08 20.37 18.66
N ARG A 671 29.49 20.12 19.91
CA ARG A 671 30.09 18.85 20.35
C ARG A 671 29.27 18.18 21.45
N HIS A 672 29.00 16.89 21.26
CA HIS A 672 28.45 15.99 22.27
C HIS A 672 29.44 14.85 22.56
N HIS A 673 29.70 14.60 23.85
CA HIS A 673 30.77 13.70 24.29
C HIS A 673 30.63 12.24 23.81
N LEU A 674 29.40 11.71 23.69
CA LEU A 674 29.17 10.33 23.20
C LEU A 674 28.84 10.24 21.72
N VAL A 675 28.14 11.23 21.17
CA VAL A 675 27.48 11.10 19.85
C VAL A 675 28.37 11.66 18.74
N THR A 676 29.08 12.76 19.00
CA THR A 676 29.98 13.38 18.00
C THR A 676 31.08 12.42 17.50
N PRO A 677 31.74 11.60 18.36
CA PRO A 677 32.71 10.62 17.87
C PRO A 677 32.13 9.61 16.88
N GLU A 678 30.91 9.13 17.13
CA GLU A 678 30.19 8.21 16.24
C GLU A 678 29.89 8.89 14.89
N ILE A 679 29.42 10.13 14.90
CA ILE A 679 29.15 10.88 13.65
C ILE A 679 30.43 11.05 12.83
N LEU A 680 31.54 11.44 13.48
CA LEU A 680 32.83 11.59 12.81
C LEU A 680 33.33 10.28 12.21
N ARG A 681 33.11 9.15 12.90
CA ARG A 681 33.44 7.82 12.36
C ARG A 681 32.66 7.52 11.09
N GLU A 682 31.36 7.79 11.07
CA GLU A 682 30.51 7.53 9.89
C GLU A 682 30.86 8.45 8.71
N LEU A 683 31.27 9.70 8.97
CA LEU A 683 31.72 10.64 7.92
C LEU A 683 33.06 10.24 7.28
N GLN A 684 33.92 9.52 8.00
CA GLN A 684 35.23 9.06 7.51
C GLN A 684 35.15 7.85 6.57
N VAL A 685 34.01 7.17 6.50
CA VAL A 685 33.80 6.06 5.57
C VAL A 685 33.62 6.63 4.15
N THR A 686 34.71 6.64 3.38
CA THR A 686 34.73 7.09 1.98
C THR A 686 34.47 5.94 1.01
N THR A 687 33.47 6.08 0.17
CA THR A 687 33.48 5.50 -1.19
C THR A 687 33.49 6.62 -2.22
N ILE A 688 34.20 6.36 -3.31
CA ILE A 688 34.54 7.25 -4.41
C ILE A 688 33.25 7.73 -5.09
N ASN A 689 32.89 9.00 -4.91
CA ASN A 689 31.99 9.68 -5.85
C ASN A 689 32.81 9.94 -7.11
N ASN A 690 32.89 8.96 -8.01
CA ASN A 690 33.11 9.31 -9.41
C ASN A 690 31.85 10.05 -9.83
N PRO A 691 31.95 11.33 -10.24
CA PRO A 691 30.81 11.96 -10.89
C PRO A 691 30.53 11.11 -12.11
N ILE A 692 29.31 10.59 -12.20
CA ILE A 692 28.75 10.19 -13.48
C ILE A 692 28.84 11.46 -14.32
N LYS A 693 29.84 11.54 -15.20
CA LYS A 693 29.79 12.50 -16.29
C LYS A 693 28.47 12.22 -16.98
N GLU A 694 27.65 13.24 -17.12
CA GLU A 694 26.58 13.21 -18.10
C GLU A 694 27.23 12.78 -19.42
N ASP A 695 26.99 11.55 -19.83
CA ASP A 695 27.16 11.14 -21.21
C ASP A 695 26.11 11.96 -21.98
N ARG A 696 26.52 13.17 -22.38
CA ARG A 696 25.99 13.76 -23.61
C ARG A 696 26.24 12.70 -24.67
N PHE A 697 25.15 12.13 -25.17
CA PHE A 697 25.15 11.41 -26.43
C PHE A 697 25.80 12.31 -27.47
N ASP A 698 27.08 12.09 -27.76
CA ASP A 698 27.67 12.47 -29.04
C ASP A 698 27.00 11.57 -30.07
N ILE A 699 25.89 12.05 -30.62
CA ILE A 699 25.23 11.48 -31.79
C ILE A 699 26.26 11.54 -32.92
N PRO A 700 26.69 10.42 -33.50
CA PRO A 700 27.49 10.47 -34.72
C PRO A 700 26.62 11.09 -35.82
N GLU A 701 27.09 12.15 -36.47
CA GLU A 701 26.48 12.63 -37.71
C GLU A 701 26.57 11.50 -38.75
N VAL A 702 25.44 10.81 -38.98
CA VAL A 702 25.26 9.91 -40.11
C VAL A 702 24.89 10.80 -41.31
N PRO A 703 25.66 10.82 -42.40
CA PRO A 703 25.28 11.56 -43.59
C PRO A 703 24.04 10.90 -44.17
N MET A 704 22.99 11.70 -44.43
CA MET A 704 21.87 11.24 -45.23
C MET A 704 22.37 11.01 -46.66
N GLU A 705 22.35 9.76 -47.11
CA GLU A 705 22.31 9.47 -48.54
C GLU A 705 20.87 9.72 -49.02
N GLU A 706 20.74 10.64 -49.97
CA GLU A 706 19.54 10.85 -50.76
C GLU A 706 19.34 9.62 -51.67
N ASP A 707 18.20 8.93 -51.52
CA ASP A 707 17.33 8.46 -52.61
C ASP A 707 16.06 7.76 -52.08
#